data_AF-A0AAW0IQQ8-F1
#
_entry.id   AF-A0AAW0IQQ8-F1
#
_cell.length_a   1.000
_cell.length_b   1.000
_cell.length_c   1.000
_cell.angle_alpha   90.00
_cell.angle_beta   90.00
_cell.angle_gamma   90.00
#
_symmetry.space_group_name_H-M   'P 1'
#
loop_
_entity.id
_entity.type
_entity.pdbx_description
1 polymer ?
#
loop_
_entity_poly.entity_id
_entity_poly.type
_entity_poly.pdbx_seq_one_letter_code
_entity_poly.pdbx_strand_id
1 'polypeptide(L)'
;MNITAMKNKKKQIKAPPLSRLENAALSVSLSLYVCLSLASYIKKFACSNAKTEDLWAALEEGSSEPVNQLMNSWTKQKGYPIVSVKVKDQKLVFEQSQFLASGSLGDGQWIVPITLCRGSYDVHKNFLLQTKSETLDMKELPSDGNNLASSWVKLNVNQTGFYRVKYDEDLAAKLRYAIENKYLSATDRFGILDDSFALCMARQQPLNSLLTLMGAYSGELEYTVLSNLINISYKVERIAADANPELQECIKQFFITLFLRSAMKIGWEPKKGESHLDAMLRGEVWTALAVFGYDPALKEGSRRFHAFLDDRNTPLLHPDIRKAAYVAVMRRVSNSNRFGFENLLRVYRETDLSQEKTRVLSSLASSPDPSIILEALNFLLSSEVCTQDAVLGLAVSREGREIAWTWLKDNWEHISKTWGSRYLINRFVSSIVSPTEDLWAALEEGSGEPVNKLMNSWTKQKGYPVVSVEIKDQTLVFEQSQFLSSGSHGDGQWIVPITLCCGSYDAHKNFLLQTKSETLNIKEFLSDKSNSASAWIKLNVDQAGFYRVKYDEDLAARLRYAIENNYLSATDRFGILDDSFALCMARQQSLTSLLTLMGAYREEVEYTVLSNLISISYKIVRIAADATPDLVDYVKQFFISLFQCSAEKLGWDPKTGESHLDAMLRGEVLNALALFGHDLTLNEASRRFHAFLDDKNTPLLPPDTRKAAYVAVMRRVSNSNKLAFESLLRLYKETDLSQEKTRILSSLASSPDPNIILEVLNFLLSSEVRSQDAVYGLAISREGRETAWTWLKFASFEKAKEIEEYFASRSMPSIARTLKQSIERIHINADWVQSVQNEKHLAEAVKELAHRKY
;
A
#
# COMPACT_ATOMS: atom_id res chain seq x y z
N MET A 1 2.24 9.94 -0.48
CA MET A 1 1.10 9.00 -0.27
C MET A 1 1.51 7.57 0.13
N ASN A 2 2.79 7.22 0.29
CA ASN A 2 3.24 5.82 0.17
C ASN A 2 3.29 4.97 1.47
N ILE A 3 2.87 5.50 2.63
CA ILE A 3 2.89 4.78 3.91
C ILE A 3 1.73 3.77 4.04
N THR A 4 0.66 3.96 3.28
CA THR A 4 -0.62 3.27 3.50
C THR A 4 -0.66 1.85 2.94
N ALA A 5 0.00 1.56 1.81
CA ALA A 5 -0.21 0.32 1.04
C ALA A 5 0.22 -0.97 1.77
N MET A 6 1.42 -1.03 2.35
CA MET A 6 1.90 -2.24 3.06
C MET A 6 1.19 -2.46 4.41
N LYS A 7 0.86 -1.38 5.15
CA LYS A 7 0.02 -1.48 6.36
C LYS A 7 -1.41 -1.90 6.02
N ASN A 8 -1.97 -1.41 4.91
CA ASN A 8 -3.28 -1.83 4.42
C ASN A 8 -3.32 -3.30 4.04
N LYS A 9 -2.29 -3.88 3.41
CA LYS A 9 -2.30 -5.31 3.08
C LYS A 9 -2.39 -6.20 4.34
N LYS A 10 -1.66 -5.88 5.41
CA LYS A 10 -1.79 -6.58 6.70
C LYS A 10 -3.14 -6.30 7.40
N LYS A 11 -3.70 -5.08 7.33
CA LYS A 11 -5.03 -4.78 7.91
C LYS A 11 -6.20 -5.38 7.12
N GLN A 12 -6.24 -5.26 5.80
CA GLN A 12 -7.31 -5.79 4.95
C GLN A 12 -7.35 -7.32 4.92
N ILE A 13 -6.21 -8.01 5.11
CA ILE A 13 -6.17 -9.48 5.15
C ILE A 13 -6.48 -10.02 6.55
N LYS A 14 -6.11 -9.33 7.64
CA LYS A 14 -6.34 -9.81 9.02
C LYS A 14 -7.61 -9.28 9.71
N ALA A 15 -8.09 -8.08 9.40
CA ALA A 15 -9.25 -7.51 10.10
C ALA A 15 -10.58 -8.23 9.77
N PRO A 16 -10.90 -8.60 8.50
CA PRO A 16 -12.14 -9.32 8.20
C PRO A 16 -12.20 -10.74 8.80
N PRO A 17 -11.10 -11.52 8.92
CA PRO A 17 -11.11 -12.76 9.68
C PRO A 17 -11.24 -12.59 11.20
N LEU A 18 -10.76 -11.49 11.79
CA LEU A 18 -10.90 -11.24 13.23
C LEU A 18 -12.36 -10.93 13.62
N SER A 19 -13.10 -10.17 12.81
CA SER A 19 -14.55 -10.01 13.03
C SER A 19 -15.36 -11.26 12.67
N ARG A 20 -14.81 -12.18 11.87
CA ARG A 20 -15.41 -13.51 11.66
C ARG A 20 -15.15 -14.45 12.85
N LEU A 21 -14.00 -14.37 13.52
CA LEU A 21 -13.74 -15.05 14.79
C LEU A 21 -14.76 -14.67 15.88
N GLU A 22 -15.06 -13.37 15.99
CA GLU A 22 -16.11 -12.85 16.88
C GLU A 22 -17.48 -13.47 16.55
N ASN A 23 -17.86 -13.54 15.27
CA ASN A 23 -19.10 -14.19 14.85
C ASN A 23 -19.07 -15.74 14.91
N ALA A 24 -17.88 -16.37 14.92
CA ALA A 24 -17.71 -17.82 14.99
C ALA A 24 -17.95 -18.36 16.41
N ALA A 25 -17.55 -17.59 17.42
CA ALA A 25 -17.62 -17.98 18.81
C ALA A 25 -19.04 -17.90 19.39
N LEU A 26 -19.97 -17.20 18.73
CA LEU A 26 -21.19 -16.67 19.32
C LEU A 26 -22.44 -17.11 18.53
N SER A 27 -23.47 -17.60 19.23
CA SER A 27 -24.66 -18.21 18.62
C SER A 27 -25.62 -17.20 17.97
N VAL A 28 -26.69 -17.68 17.32
CA VAL A 28 -27.69 -16.83 16.65
C VAL A 28 -28.35 -15.82 17.60
N SER A 29 -28.56 -16.17 18.89
CA SER A 29 -29.03 -15.21 19.89
C SER A 29 -27.99 -14.15 20.22
N LEU A 30 -26.69 -14.48 20.16
CA LEU A 30 -25.60 -13.52 20.34
C LEU A 30 -25.28 -12.69 19.09
N SER A 31 -25.72 -13.04 17.88
CA SER A 31 -25.63 -12.12 16.73
C SER A 31 -26.35 -10.80 17.04
N LEU A 32 -27.51 -10.86 17.69
CA LEU A 32 -28.22 -9.68 18.17
C LEU A 32 -27.43 -8.94 19.25
N TYR A 33 -26.83 -9.64 20.22
CA TYR A 33 -25.99 -9.02 21.25
C TYR A 33 -24.71 -8.40 20.69
N VAL A 34 -24.03 -9.01 19.72
CA VAL A 34 -22.88 -8.42 19.02
C VAL A 34 -23.30 -7.19 18.23
N CYS A 35 -24.45 -7.23 17.53
CA CYS A 35 -24.97 -6.03 16.87
C CYS A 35 -25.38 -4.92 17.85
N LEU A 36 -25.93 -5.27 19.03
CA LEU A 36 -26.28 -4.32 20.09
C LEU A 36 -25.03 -3.79 20.82
N SER A 37 -24.03 -4.61 21.07
CA SER A 37 -22.71 -4.24 21.60
C SER A 37 -21.93 -3.38 20.63
N LEU A 38 -21.95 -3.69 19.33
CA LEU A 38 -21.37 -2.84 18.29
C LEU A 38 -22.14 -1.54 18.17
N ALA A 39 -23.48 -1.55 18.19
CA ALA A 39 -24.27 -0.33 18.22
C ALA A 39 -24.00 0.51 19.49
N SER A 40 -23.86 -0.14 20.66
CA SER A 40 -23.52 0.49 21.93
C SER A 40 -22.10 1.03 21.93
N TYR A 41 -21.11 0.28 21.43
CA TYR A 41 -19.74 0.72 21.19
C TYR A 41 -19.68 1.92 20.23
N ILE A 42 -20.34 1.82 19.09
CA ILE A 42 -20.43 2.89 18.08
C ILE A 42 -21.14 4.12 18.64
N LYS A 43 -22.08 3.96 19.59
CA LYS A 43 -22.77 5.05 20.31
C LYS A 43 -21.93 5.65 21.45
N LYS A 44 -21.22 4.82 22.22
CA LYS A 44 -20.37 5.14 23.38
C LYS A 44 -19.08 5.84 22.96
N PHE A 45 -18.52 5.41 21.83
CA PHE A 45 -17.39 6.03 21.15
C PHE A 45 -17.83 6.70 19.83
N ALA A 46 -19.08 7.16 19.76
CA ALA A 46 -19.52 8.08 18.72
C ALA A 46 -18.66 9.33 18.81
N CYS A 47 -18.16 9.82 17.67
CA CYS A 47 -17.37 11.06 17.55
C CYS A 47 -16.06 11.18 18.35
N SER A 48 -15.78 10.34 19.36
CA SER A 48 -14.56 10.37 20.20
C SER A 48 -13.74 9.09 20.14
N ASN A 49 -12.40 9.20 20.19
CA ASN A 49 -11.44 8.14 19.86
C ASN A 49 -11.59 6.88 20.72
N ALA A 50 -11.30 5.73 20.11
CA ALA A 50 -11.29 4.43 20.76
C ALA A 50 -9.98 3.70 20.46
N LYS A 51 -9.43 3.06 21.50
CA LYS A 51 -8.30 2.13 21.45
C LYS A 51 -8.81 0.71 21.13
N THR A 52 -7.89 -0.24 21.04
CA THR A 52 -8.23 -1.64 20.75
C THR A 52 -9.04 -2.24 21.91
N GLU A 53 -8.66 -1.89 23.13
CA GLU A 53 -9.28 -2.30 24.39
C GLU A 53 -10.73 -1.83 24.55
N ASP A 54 -11.07 -0.66 24.00
CA ASP A 54 -12.40 -0.04 24.09
C ASP A 54 -13.47 -0.83 23.32
N LEU A 55 -13.09 -1.42 22.18
CA LEU A 55 -13.97 -2.32 21.42
C LEU A 55 -14.24 -3.60 22.19
N TRP A 56 -13.20 -4.18 22.81
CA TRP A 56 -13.35 -5.39 23.59
C TRP A 56 -14.22 -5.19 24.82
N ALA A 57 -14.04 -4.09 25.55
CA ALA A 57 -14.85 -3.76 26.71
C ALA A 57 -16.36 -3.66 26.35
N ALA A 58 -16.71 -3.07 25.21
CA ALA A 58 -18.12 -2.93 24.81
C ALA A 58 -18.73 -4.22 24.22
N LEU A 59 -17.92 -5.07 23.57
CA LEU A 59 -18.34 -6.42 23.17
C LEU A 59 -18.53 -7.33 24.40
N GLU A 60 -17.61 -7.28 25.36
CA GLU A 60 -17.68 -7.98 26.67
C GLU A 60 -18.91 -7.53 27.48
N GLU A 61 -19.17 -6.21 27.57
CA GLU A 61 -20.32 -5.61 28.28
C GLU A 61 -21.67 -6.13 27.78
N GLY A 62 -21.88 -6.26 26.47
CA GLY A 62 -23.17 -6.68 25.91
C GLY A 62 -23.28 -8.16 25.51
N SER A 63 -22.17 -8.90 25.41
CA SER A 63 -22.20 -10.36 25.24
C SER A 63 -22.17 -11.13 26.57
N SER A 64 -21.66 -10.52 27.64
CA SER A 64 -21.31 -11.19 28.91
C SER A 64 -20.25 -12.30 28.78
N GLU A 65 -19.58 -12.40 27.63
CA GLU A 65 -18.47 -13.31 27.36
C GLU A 65 -17.11 -12.60 27.58
N PRO A 66 -16.01 -13.31 27.92
CA PRO A 66 -14.70 -12.72 28.23
C PRO A 66 -13.93 -12.28 26.95
N VAL A 67 -14.56 -11.43 26.14
CA VAL A 67 -14.07 -10.98 24.83
C VAL A 67 -12.72 -10.26 24.94
N ASN A 68 -12.46 -9.52 26.02
CA ASN A 68 -11.22 -8.78 26.19
C ASN A 68 -10.05 -9.72 26.47
N GLN A 69 -10.24 -10.74 27.30
CA GLN A 69 -9.23 -11.78 27.50
C GLN A 69 -8.95 -12.53 26.19
N LEU A 70 -10.00 -12.92 25.47
CA LEU A 70 -9.89 -13.60 24.18
C LEU A 70 -9.13 -12.74 23.16
N MET A 71 -9.59 -11.53 22.88
CA MET A 71 -9.04 -10.69 21.81
C MET A 71 -7.68 -10.06 22.14
N ASN A 72 -7.32 -9.91 23.41
CA ASN A 72 -5.94 -9.63 23.80
C ASN A 72 -4.98 -10.73 23.33
N SER A 73 -5.37 -12.01 23.47
CA SER A 73 -4.56 -13.14 22.97
C SER A 73 -4.38 -13.09 21.44
N TRP A 74 -5.35 -12.57 20.69
CA TRP A 74 -5.25 -12.46 19.22
C TRP A 74 -4.52 -11.21 18.72
N THR A 75 -4.53 -10.10 19.47
CA THR A 75 -4.03 -8.81 18.98
C THR A 75 -2.66 -8.40 19.50
N LYS A 76 -2.25 -8.90 20.68
CA LYS A 76 -0.97 -8.51 21.32
C LYS A 76 0.24 -9.36 20.92
N GLN A 77 0.05 -10.42 20.14
CA GLN A 77 1.12 -11.29 19.62
C GLN A 77 1.08 -11.49 18.09
N LYS A 78 2.20 -11.96 17.53
CA LYS A 78 2.37 -12.25 16.09
C LYS A 78 1.86 -13.66 15.73
N GLY A 79 1.56 -13.88 14.45
CA GLY A 79 1.12 -15.19 13.93
C GLY A 79 -0.39 -15.43 14.05
N TYR A 80 -0.74 -16.71 14.20
CA TYR A 80 -2.04 -17.31 14.51
C TYR A 80 -1.80 -18.80 14.91
N PRO A 81 -2.74 -19.49 15.57
CA PRO A 81 -2.55 -20.87 15.97
C PRO A 81 -2.85 -21.88 14.85
N ILE A 82 -2.20 -23.03 14.98
CA ILE A 82 -2.66 -24.31 14.45
C ILE A 82 -3.26 -25.11 15.61
N VAL A 83 -4.41 -25.73 15.38
CA VAL A 83 -5.03 -26.70 16.28
C VAL A 83 -4.87 -28.09 15.69
N SER A 84 -4.11 -28.95 16.36
CA SER A 84 -4.06 -30.38 16.07
C SER A 84 -5.18 -31.11 16.79
N VAL A 85 -5.88 -32.00 16.11
CA VAL A 85 -6.94 -32.86 16.68
C VAL A 85 -6.67 -34.32 16.35
N LYS A 86 -6.79 -35.18 17.36
CA LYS A 86 -6.60 -36.64 17.24
C LYS A 86 -7.60 -37.42 18.09
N VAL A 87 -7.91 -38.65 17.70
CA VAL A 87 -8.74 -39.56 18.50
C VAL A 87 -7.86 -40.38 19.44
N LYS A 88 -8.18 -40.39 20.74
CA LYS A 88 -7.56 -41.28 21.73
C LYS A 88 -8.61 -41.73 22.74
N ASP A 89 -8.72 -43.04 22.98
CA ASP A 89 -9.60 -43.63 24.00
C ASP A 89 -11.07 -43.15 23.90
N GLN A 90 -11.61 -43.07 22.67
CA GLN A 90 -12.92 -42.49 22.31
C GLN A 90 -13.10 -40.99 22.63
N LYS A 91 -12.02 -40.25 22.88
CA LYS A 91 -12.02 -38.80 23.09
C LYS A 91 -11.30 -38.07 21.96
N LEU A 92 -11.78 -36.88 21.61
CA LEU A 92 -11.02 -35.94 20.79
C LEU A 92 -10.04 -35.20 21.69
N VAL A 93 -8.76 -35.27 21.34
CA VAL A 93 -7.68 -34.54 22.01
C VAL A 93 -7.26 -33.40 21.10
N PHE A 94 -7.42 -32.16 21.59
CA PHE A 94 -7.01 -30.94 20.90
C PHE A 94 -5.70 -30.44 21.46
N GLU A 95 -4.81 -29.93 20.62
CA GLU A 95 -3.53 -29.34 21.02
C GLU A 95 -3.21 -28.14 20.12
N GLN A 96 -2.90 -26.97 20.72
CA GLN A 96 -2.55 -25.77 19.98
C GLN A 96 -1.06 -25.42 20.02
N SER A 97 -0.57 -24.82 18.94
CA SER A 97 0.73 -24.15 18.87
C SER A 97 0.71 -23.01 17.84
N GLN A 98 1.74 -22.16 17.81
CA GLN A 98 1.85 -21.11 16.80
C GLN A 98 2.15 -21.70 15.43
N PHE A 99 1.32 -21.39 14.43
CA PHE A 99 1.62 -21.75 13.04
C PHE A 99 2.69 -20.82 12.47
N LEU A 100 3.83 -21.40 12.08
CA LEU A 100 4.92 -20.73 11.37
C LEU A 100 5.17 -21.45 10.03
N ALA A 101 5.21 -20.69 8.93
CA ALA A 101 5.38 -21.25 7.58
C ALA A 101 6.74 -21.94 7.36
N SER A 102 7.74 -21.61 8.19
CA SER A 102 9.05 -22.29 8.27
C SER A 102 8.96 -23.72 8.83
N GLY A 103 7.87 -24.07 9.50
CA GLY A 103 7.73 -25.31 10.27
C GLY A 103 8.39 -25.31 11.65
N SER A 104 9.08 -24.22 12.03
CA SER A 104 9.67 -24.09 13.36
C SER A 104 8.60 -24.05 14.45
N LEU A 105 8.92 -24.55 15.64
CA LEU A 105 8.09 -24.36 16.82
C LEU A 105 7.99 -22.88 17.18
N GLY A 106 6.85 -22.46 17.70
CA GLY A 106 6.62 -21.11 18.21
C GLY A 106 5.74 -21.14 19.45
N ASP A 107 6.09 -20.32 20.43
CA ASP A 107 5.56 -20.38 21.80
C ASP A 107 4.27 -19.58 22.00
N GLY A 108 3.67 -19.08 20.92
CA GLY A 108 2.39 -18.37 20.98
C GLY A 108 1.25 -19.29 21.40
N GLN A 109 0.38 -18.80 22.28
CA GLN A 109 -0.83 -19.47 22.75
C GLN A 109 -2.01 -18.50 22.69
N TRP A 110 -3.15 -18.97 22.21
CA TRP A 110 -4.37 -18.16 22.02
C TRP A 110 -5.53 -18.76 22.81
N ILE A 111 -6.56 -17.95 23.06
CA ILE A 111 -7.88 -18.47 23.39
C ILE A 111 -8.59 -18.70 22.06
N VAL A 112 -8.71 -19.97 21.65
CA VAL A 112 -9.21 -20.34 20.32
C VAL A 112 -10.68 -20.77 20.41
N PRO A 113 -11.62 -20.06 19.76
CA PRO A 113 -12.99 -20.53 19.65
C PRO A 113 -13.06 -21.69 18.65
N ILE A 114 -13.12 -22.91 19.19
CA ILE A 114 -13.29 -24.13 18.42
C ILE A 114 -14.77 -24.26 18.07
N THR A 115 -15.08 -24.21 16.78
CA THR A 115 -16.35 -24.70 16.24
C THR A 115 -16.11 -26.09 15.67
N LEU A 116 -16.99 -27.05 15.95
CA LEU A 116 -16.87 -28.41 15.44
C LEU A 116 -18.25 -28.96 15.03
N CYS A 117 -18.29 -29.78 13.98
CA CYS A 117 -19.45 -30.60 13.65
C CYS A 117 -19.06 -32.05 13.31
N ARG A 118 -20.01 -32.99 13.48
CA ARG A 118 -19.79 -34.43 13.36
C ARG A 118 -20.87 -35.12 12.52
N GLY A 119 -20.52 -35.61 11.33
CA GLY A 119 -21.41 -36.39 10.46
C GLY A 119 -22.50 -35.57 9.74
N SER A 120 -23.12 -34.62 10.44
CA SER A 120 -23.97 -33.54 9.91
C SER A 120 -23.50 -32.19 10.46
N TYR A 121 -23.86 -31.10 9.79
CA TYR A 121 -23.72 -29.73 10.31
C TYR A 121 -24.66 -29.45 11.49
N ASP A 122 -25.78 -30.16 11.59
CA ASP A 122 -26.74 -30.00 12.68
C ASP A 122 -26.16 -30.51 14.01
N VAL A 123 -25.34 -31.58 13.95
CA VAL A 123 -24.57 -32.10 15.09
C VAL A 123 -23.30 -31.25 15.25
N HIS A 124 -23.41 -30.17 16.01
CA HIS A 124 -22.33 -29.22 16.25
C HIS A 124 -22.05 -28.99 17.75
N LYS A 125 -20.83 -28.56 18.05
CA LYS A 125 -20.40 -28.13 19.39
C LYS A 125 -19.35 -27.03 19.27
N ASN A 126 -19.51 -25.97 20.07
CA ASN A 126 -18.58 -24.85 20.16
C ASN A 126 -18.00 -24.79 21.58
N PHE A 127 -16.72 -24.47 21.72
CA PHE A 127 -16.06 -24.23 23.01
C PHE A 127 -14.78 -23.38 22.85
N LEU A 128 -14.28 -22.81 23.95
CA LEU A 128 -13.02 -22.06 23.96
C LEU A 128 -11.87 -22.98 24.41
N LEU A 129 -10.95 -23.31 23.49
CA LEU A 129 -9.66 -23.92 23.82
C LEU A 129 -8.75 -22.83 24.40
N GLN A 130 -8.66 -22.79 25.73
CA GLN A 130 -7.92 -21.76 26.47
C GLN A 130 -6.49 -22.19 26.79
N THR A 131 -6.31 -23.49 27.07
CA THR A 131 -5.02 -24.06 27.42
C THR A 131 -4.31 -24.62 26.18
N LYS A 132 -3.07 -25.11 26.37
CA LYS A 132 -2.31 -25.73 25.27
C LYS A 132 -2.96 -27.02 24.75
N SER A 133 -3.69 -27.78 25.58
CA SER A 133 -4.36 -29.01 25.17
C SER A 133 -5.56 -29.34 26.05
N GLU A 134 -6.67 -29.73 25.42
CA GLU A 134 -7.93 -30.09 26.08
C GLU A 134 -8.53 -31.36 25.44
N THR A 135 -9.47 -32.01 26.11
CA THR A 135 -10.11 -33.25 25.64
C THR A 135 -11.62 -33.19 25.73
N LEU A 136 -12.31 -33.71 24.71
CA LEU A 136 -13.76 -33.82 24.62
C LEU A 136 -14.18 -35.29 24.47
N ASP A 137 -15.16 -35.77 25.24
CA ASP A 137 -15.68 -37.13 25.05
C ASP A 137 -16.59 -37.18 23.82
N MET A 138 -16.39 -38.17 22.93
CA MET A 138 -17.20 -38.31 21.71
C MET A 138 -18.68 -38.62 21.99
N LYS A 139 -19.04 -39.00 23.21
CA LYS A 139 -20.44 -39.16 23.65
C LYS A 139 -21.18 -37.84 23.83
N GLU A 140 -20.45 -36.73 24.02
CA GLU A 140 -21.03 -35.38 24.12
C GLU A 140 -21.47 -34.80 22.76
N LEU A 141 -21.21 -35.53 21.67
CA LEU A 141 -21.64 -35.20 20.31
C LEU A 141 -22.71 -36.23 19.89
N PRO A 142 -24.02 -35.90 19.96
CA PRO A 142 -25.09 -36.84 19.66
C PRO A 142 -24.99 -37.37 18.23
N SER A 143 -25.23 -38.67 18.05
CA SER A 143 -25.09 -39.33 16.75
C SER A 143 -26.41 -39.32 15.98
N ASP A 144 -26.38 -38.83 14.74
CA ASP A 144 -27.54 -38.86 13.85
C ASP A 144 -27.70 -40.23 13.17
N GLY A 145 -28.10 -41.24 13.96
CA GLY A 145 -28.65 -42.55 13.56
C GLY A 145 -27.75 -43.54 12.79
N ASN A 146 -26.88 -43.08 11.91
CA ASN A 146 -26.20 -43.89 10.89
C ASN A 146 -24.68 -43.99 11.13
N ASN A 147 -24.22 -45.20 11.48
CA ASN A 147 -22.82 -45.61 11.63
C ASN A 147 -21.87 -44.61 12.32
N LEU A 148 -21.90 -44.64 13.66
CA LEU A 148 -21.02 -43.91 14.59
C LEU A 148 -19.51 -44.00 14.26
N ALA A 149 -19.08 -45.09 13.61
CA ALA A 149 -17.69 -45.37 13.26
C ALA A 149 -17.18 -44.61 12.03
N SER A 150 -18.07 -44.22 11.11
CA SER A 150 -17.73 -43.54 9.85
C SER A 150 -18.06 -42.04 9.85
N SER A 151 -18.59 -41.50 10.94
CA SER A 151 -18.90 -40.07 11.04
C SER A 151 -17.63 -39.22 10.97
N TRP A 152 -17.54 -38.34 9.97
CA TRP A 152 -16.47 -37.35 9.85
C TRP A 152 -16.58 -36.28 10.92
N VAL A 153 -15.47 -35.62 11.27
CA VAL A 153 -15.42 -34.50 12.22
C VAL A 153 -14.73 -33.32 11.54
N LYS A 154 -15.41 -32.17 11.48
CA LYS A 154 -14.86 -30.92 10.92
C LYS A 154 -14.76 -29.87 12.02
N LEU A 155 -13.55 -29.41 12.31
CA LEU A 155 -13.28 -28.22 13.13
C LEU A 155 -13.21 -26.98 12.23
N ASN A 156 -13.39 -25.78 12.81
CA ASN A 156 -13.44 -24.51 12.09
C ASN A 156 -14.54 -24.50 11.01
N VAL A 157 -15.77 -24.79 11.44
CA VAL A 157 -16.94 -24.93 10.57
C VAL A 157 -17.17 -23.63 9.77
N ASN A 158 -17.33 -23.78 8.45
CA ASN A 158 -17.36 -22.70 7.46
C ASN A 158 -16.17 -21.74 7.48
N GLN A 159 -15.00 -22.17 8.00
CA GLN A 159 -13.76 -21.39 8.04
C GLN A 159 -13.94 -19.99 8.67
N THR A 160 -14.72 -19.95 9.74
CA THR A 160 -15.12 -18.73 10.45
C THR A 160 -14.06 -18.26 11.44
N GLY A 161 -13.24 -19.18 11.97
CA GLY A 161 -12.10 -18.89 12.83
C GLY A 161 -10.78 -18.67 12.08
N PHE A 162 -9.90 -17.82 12.62
CA PHE A 162 -8.59 -17.50 12.07
C PHE A 162 -7.49 -18.45 12.59
N TYR A 163 -7.72 -19.76 12.50
CA TYR A 163 -6.77 -20.81 12.87
C TYR A 163 -6.80 -21.93 11.85
N ARG A 164 -5.68 -22.65 11.72
CA ARG A 164 -5.57 -23.83 10.87
C ARG A 164 -5.84 -25.10 11.66
N VAL A 165 -6.36 -26.14 11.00
CA VAL A 165 -6.61 -27.44 11.65
C VAL A 165 -5.72 -28.53 11.04
N LYS A 166 -5.03 -29.27 11.90
CA LYS A 166 -4.34 -30.52 11.56
C LYS A 166 -5.10 -31.70 12.16
N TYR A 167 -5.51 -32.62 11.30
CA TYR A 167 -6.15 -33.88 11.69
C TYR A 167 -5.10 -34.99 11.79
N ASP A 168 -5.36 -36.00 12.62
CA ASP A 168 -4.71 -37.31 12.49
C ASP A 168 -5.22 -38.07 11.25
N GLU A 169 -4.61 -39.21 10.93
CA GLU A 169 -4.91 -39.93 9.69
C GLU A 169 -6.32 -40.56 9.67
N ASP A 170 -6.87 -40.96 10.82
CA ASP A 170 -8.23 -41.51 10.91
C ASP A 170 -9.29 -40.43 10.66
N LEU A 171 -9.15 -39.26 11.29
CA LEU A 171 -10.03 -38.12 11.04
C LEU A 171 -9.85 -37.57 9.61
N ALA A 172 -8.62 -37.53 9.09
CA ALA A 172 -8.35 -37.13 7.72
C ALA A 172 -8.99 -38.10 6.70
N ALA A 173 -8.92 -39.41 6.93
CA ALA A 173 -9.59 -40.40 6.07
C ALA A 173 -11.11 -40.20 6.02
N LYS A 174 -11.74 -39.94 7.17
CA LYS A 174 -13.19 -39.65 7.25
C LYS A 174 -13.56 -38.33 6.55
N LEU A 175 -12.70 -37.31 6.64
CA LEU A 175 -12.89 -36.06 5.88
C LEU A 175 -12.75 -36.28 4.36
N ARG A 176 -11.80 -37.10 3.89
CA ARG A 176 -11.70 -37.47 2.46
C ARG A 176 -13.00 -38.09 1.95
N TYR A 177 -13.54 -39.07 2.67
CA TYR A 177 -14.84 -39.69 2.36
C TYR A 177 -15.99 -38.66 2.32
N ALA A 178 -16.00 -37.68 3.24
CA ALA A 178 -17.01 -36.62 3.27
C ALA A 178 -16.89 -35.62 2.10
N ILE A 179 -15.67 -35.38 1.59
CA ILE A 179 -15.40 -34.55 0.40
C ILE A 179 -15.88 -35.26 -0.87
N GLU A 180 -15.56 -36.55 -1.02
CA GLU A 180 -15.95 -37.40 -2.16
C GLU A 180 -17.47 -37.48 -2.31
N ASN A 181 -18.17 -37.68 -1.19
CA ASN A 181 -19.64 -37.77 -1.15
C ASN A 181 -20.35 -36.40 -1.06
N LYS A 182 -19.60 -35.29 -1.14
CA LYS A 182 -20.12 -33.90 -1.10
C LYS A 182 -20.94 -33.55 0.16
N TYR A 183 -20.65 -34.20 1.29
CA TYR A 183 -21.29 -33.89 2.58
C TYR A 183 -20.80 -32.57 3.20
N LEU A 184 -19.63 -32.06 2.79
CA LEU A 184 -19.07 -30.80 3.29
C LEU A 184 -19.40 -29.59 2.41
N SER A 185 -19.60 -28.42 3.03
CA SER A 185 -19.85 -27.15 2.35
C SER A 185 -18.68 -26.74 1.45
N ALA A 186 -18.95 -25.91 0.43
CA ALA A 186 -17.93 -25.34 -0.44
C ALA A 186 -16.76 -24.69 0.35
N THR A 187 -17.10 -23.91 1.38
CA THR A 187 -16.14 -23.21 2.24
C THR A 187 -15.30 -24.17 3.08
N ASP A 188 -15.91 -25.23 3.63
CA ASP A 188 -15.16 -26.22 4.40
C ASP A 188 -14.26 -27.08 3.51
N ARG A 189 -14.72 -27.47 2.31
CA ARG A 189 -13.89 -28.13 1.30
C ARG A 189 -12.71 -27.25 0.90
N PHE A 190 -12.92 -25.96 0.64
CA PHE A 190 -11.83 -25.01 0.34
C PHE A 190 -10.78 -24.97 1.46
N GLY A 191 -11.21 -24.81 2.71
CA GLY A 191 -10.28 -24.59 3.82
C GLY A 191 -9.55 -25.84 4.31
N ILE A 192 -10.15 -27.05 4.19
CA ILE A 192 -9.42 -28.31 4.45
C ILE A 192 -8.23 -28.44 3.48
N LEU A 193 -8.44 -28.07 2.22
CA LEU A 193 -7.41 -28.09 1.19
C LEU A 193 -6.33 -27.02 1.42
N ASP A 194 -6.71 -25.78 1.79
CA ASP A 194 -5.75 -24.72 2.11
C ASP A 194 -4.93 -25.04 3.37
N ASP A 195 -5.58 -25.59 4.42
CA ASP A 195 -4.90 -26.05 5.63
C ASP A 195 -3.89 -27.15 5.33
N SER A 196 -4.29 -28.23 4.65
CA SER A 196 -3.37 -29.33 4.34
C SER A 196 -2.21 -28.88 3.45
N PHE A 197 -2.45 -27.98 2.49
CA PHE A 197 -1.37 -27.37 1.71
C PHE A 197 -0.41 -26.55 2.59
N ALA A 198 -0.93 -25.71 3.48
CA ALA A 198 -0.11 -24.92 4.40
C ALA A 198 0.69 -25.79 5.38
N LEU A 199 0.10 -26.88 5.88
CA LEU A 199 0.75 -27.87 6.75
C LEU A 199 1.84 -28.65 6.02
N CYS A 200 1.61 -29.01 4.75
CA CYS A 200 2.61 -29.62 3.88
C CYS A 200 3.81 -28.68 3.65
N MET A 201 3.54 -27.42 3.29
CA MET A 201 4.58 -26.40 3.12
C MET A 201 5.38 -26.15 4.41
N ALA A 202 4.72 -26.16 5.56
CA ALA A 202 5.35 -26.03 6.87
C ALA A 202 6.04 -27.33 7.36
N ARG A 203 6.14 -28.39 6.53
CA ARG A 203 6.72 -29.71 6.89
C ARG A 203 6.03 -30.40 8.08
N GLN A 204 4.79 -30.00 8.41
CA GLN A 204 4.00 -30.57 9.50
C GLN A 204 3.07 -31.71 9.05
N GLN A 205 2.89 -31.88 7.73
CA GLN A 205 2.29 -33.06 7.09
C GLN A 205 3.16 -33.45 5.88
N PRO A 206 3.26 -34.74 5.53
CA PRO A 206 4.00 -35.19 4.36
C PRO A 206 3.19 -34.98 3.06
N LEU A 207 3.90 -34.80 1.93
CA LEU A 207 3.30 -34.50 0.62
C LEU A 207 2.31 -35.57 0.14
N ASN A 208 2.54 -36.85 0.47
CA ASN A 208 1.62 -37.93 0.13
C ASN A 208 0.23 -37.76 0.78
N SER A 209 0.14 -37.18 1.98
CA SER A 209 -1.13 -36.88 2.66
C SER A 209 -1.92 -35.80 1.91
N LEU A 210 -1.22 -34.75 1.45
CA LEU A 210 -1.81 -33.70 0.62
C LEU A 210 -2.29 -34.26 -0.73
N LEU A 211 -1.46 -35.05 -1.44
CA LEU A 211 -1.86 -35.66 -2.71
C LEU A 211 -3.07 -36.60 -2.55
N THR A 212 -3.08 -37.40 -1.49
CA THR A 212 -4.23 -38.29 -1.17
C THR A 212 -5.50 -37.48 -0.89
N LEU A 213 -5.39 -36.36 -0.16
CA LEU A 213 -6.50 -35.43 0.04
C LEU A 213 -6.96 -34.77 -1.27
N MET A 214 -6.04 -34.30 -2.11
CA MET A 214 -6.38 -33.69 -3.41
C MET A 214 -7.15 -34.66 -4.31
N GLY A 215 -6.85 -35.97 -4.24
CA GLY A 215 -7.60 -37.02 -4.94
C GLY A 215 -9.10 -37.04 -4.62
N ALA A 216 -9.49 -36.71 -3.39
CA ALA A 216 -10.90 -36.67 -2.95
C ALA A 216 -11.73 -35.58 -3.67
N TYR A 217 -11.09 -34.54 -4.22
CA TYR A 217 -11.75 -33.44 -4.94
C TYR A 217 -12.05 -33.77 -6.41
N SER A 218 -11.90 -35.03 -6.80
CA SER A 218 -12.09 -35.47 -8.18
C SER A 218 -13.48 -35.15 -8.73
N GLY A 219 -13.54 -34.39 -9.82
CA GLY A 219 -14.81 -33.96 -10.41
C GLY A 219 -15.55 -32.88 -9.62
N GLU A 220 -14.85 -32.11 -8.77
CA GLU A 220 -15.31 -30.84 -8.19
C GLU A 220 -15.73 -29.85 -9.27
N LEU A 221 -16.78 -29.07 -9.00
CA LEU A 221 -17.34 -28.06 -9.90
C LEU A 221 -17.54 -26.70 -9.22
N GLU A 222 -17.37 -26.62 -7.90
CA GLU A 222 -17.46 -25.35 -7.19
C GLU A 222 -16.26 -24.45 -7.54
N TYR A 223 -16.52 -23.30 -8.17
CA TYR A 223 -15.48 -22.39 -8.71
C TYR A 223 -14.36 -22.13 -7.71
N THR A 224 -14.68 -21.59 -6.52
CA THR A 224 -13.68 -21.22 -5.52
C THR A 224 -12.84 -22.41 -5.02
N VAL A 225 -13.43 -23.61 -4.94
CA VAL A 225 -12.71 -24.82 -4.50
C VAL A 225 -11.79 -25.34 -5.60
N LEU A 226 -12.29 -25.43 -6.84
CA LEU A 226 -11.51 -25.95 -7.96
C LEU A 226 -10.39 -24.98 -8.39
N SER A 227 -10.64 -23.68 -8.39
CA SER A 227 -9.59 -22.67 -8.59
C SER A 227 -8.48 -22.76 -7.53
N ASN A 228 -8.81 -23.03 -6.26
CA ASN A 228 -7.80 -23.24 -5.22
C ASN A 228 -6.99 -24.52 -5.48
N LEU A 229 -7.68 -25.61 -5.84
CA LEU A 229 -7.06 -26.89 -6.18
C LEU A 229 -6.09 -26.78 -7.35
N ILE A 230 -6.47 -26.09 -8.43
CA ILE A 230 -5.59 -25.79 -9.58
C ILE A 230 -4.36 -24.98 -9.13
N ASN A 231 -4.55 -23.92 -8.35
CA ASN A 231 -3.46 -23.08 -7.84
C ASN A 231 -2.51 -23.82 -6.89
N ILE A 232 -3.00 -24.77 -6.11
CA ILE A 232 -2.18 -25.65 -5.26
C ILE A 232 -1.44 -26.68 -6.12
N SER A 233 -2.10 -27.30 -7.10
CA SER A 233 -1.47 -28.25 -8.04
C SER A 233 -0.28 -27.65 -8.79
N TYR A 234 -0.36 -26.40 -9.27
CA TYR A 234 0.79 -25.74 -9.90
C TYR A 234 1.98 -25.58 -8.93
N LYS A 235 1.73 -25.25 -7.66
CA LYS A 235 2.79 -25.12 -6.64
C LYS A 235 3.39 -26.47 -6.29
N VAL A 236 2.55 -27.50 -6.17
CA VAL A 236 2.96 -28.87 -5.84
C VAL A 236 3.75 -29.50 -6.99
N GLU A 237 3.31 -29.38 -8.24
CA GLU A 237 4.05 -29.86 -9.42
C GLU A 237 5.44 -29.23 -9.45
N ARG A 238 5.51 -27.90 -9.32
CA ARG A 238 6.78 -27.16 -9.33
C ARG A 238 7.74 -27.62 -8.23
N ILE A 239 7.27 -27.71 -6.99
CA ILE A 239 8.11 -28.13 -5.84
C ILE A 239 8.53 -29.59 -5.97
N ALA A 240 7.60 -30.48 -6.33
CA ALA A 240 7.90 -31.90 -6.41
C ALA A 240 8.83 -32.23 -7.58
N ALA A 241 8.71 -31.53 -8.70
CA ALA A 241 9.60 -31.70 -9.85
C ALA A 241 11.03 -31.20 -9.57
N ASP A 242 11.20 -30.24 -8.65
CA ASP A 242 12.51 -29.78 -8.19
C ASP A 242 13.10 -30.69 -7.09
N ALA A 243 12.25 -31.25 -6.21
CA ALA A 243 12.67 -32.18 -5.16
C ALA A 243 12.97 -33.61 -5.68
N ASN A 244 12.23 -34.09 -6.69
CA ASN A 244 12.45 -35.35 -7.37
C ASN A 244 11.95 -35.27 -8.83
N PRO A 245 12.85 -34.96 -9.79
CA PRO A 245 12.50 -34.86 -11.20
C PRO A 245 11.89 -36.12 -11.82
N GLU A 246 12.26 -37.32 -11.35
CA GLU A 246 11.78 -38.60 -11.88
C GLU A 246 10.27 -38.78 -11.65
N LEU A 247 9.73 -38.22 -10.57
CA LEU A 247 8.31 -38.27 -10.24
C LEU A 247 7.47 -37.24 -11.01
N GLN A 248 8.07 -36.32 -11.76
CA GLN A 248 7.34 -35.21 -12.39
C GLN A 248 6.20 -35.71 -13.30
N GLU A 249 6.46 -36.70 -14.15
CA GLU A 249 5.46 -37.17 -15.11
C GLU A 249 4.31 -37.92 -14.41
N CYS A 250 4.61 -38.65 -13.33
CA CYS A 250 3.58 -39.28 -12.49
C CYS A 250 2.69 -38.23 -11.82
N ILE A 251 3.27 -37.11 -11.36
CA ILE A 251 2.54 -36.02 -10.71
C ILE A 251 1.71 -35.21 -11.71
N LYS A 252 2.23 -34.95 -12.91
CA LYS A 252 1.44 -34.38 -14.01
C LYS A 252 0.27 -35.28 -14.37
N GLN A 253 0.51 -36.58 -14.56
CA GLN A 253 -0.55 -37.54 -14.90
C GLN A 253 -1.61 -37.65 -13.79
N PHE A 254 -1.23 -37.55 -12.52
CA PHE A 254 -2.16 -37.44 -11.40
C PHE A 254 -3.05 -36.18 -11.52
N PHE A 255 -2.47 -35.00 -11.74
CA PHE A 255 -3.24 -33.75 -11.89
C PHE A 255 -4.10 -33.73 -13.16
N ILE A 256 -3.61 -34.26 -14.29
CA ILE A 256 -4.41 -34.46 -15.51
C ILE A 256 -5.64 -35.32 -15.16
N THR A 257 -5.45 -36.47 -14.50
CA THR A 257 -6.55 -37.38 -14.12
C THR A 257 -7.55 -36.72 -13.18
N LEU A 258 -7.06 -35.91 -12.23
CA LEU A 258 -7.87 -35.16 -11.27
C LEU A 258 -8.78 -34.13 -11.96
N PHE A 259 -8.22 -33.32 -12.86
CA PHE A 259 -8.93 -32.23 -13.52
C PHE A 259 -9.76 -32.67 -14.73
N LEU A 260 -9.39 -33.77 -15.40
CA LEU A 260 -10.10 -34.28 -16.58
C LEU A 260 -11.58 -34.58 -16.28
N ARG A 261 -11.89 -35.11 -15.09
CA ARG A 261 -13.28 -35.38 -14.66
C ARG A 261 -14.11 -34.10 -14.52
N SER A 262 -13.53 -32.98 -14.09
CA SER A 262 -14.22 -31.68 -14.04
C SER A 262 -14.34 -31.08 -15.44
N ALA A 263 -13.26 -31.10 -16.22
CA ALA A 263 -13.24 -30.59 -17.59
C ALA A 263 -14.25 -31.30 -18.51
N MET A 264 -14.40 -32.63 -18.41
CA MET A 264 -15.38 -33.41 -19.18
C MET A 264 -16.82 -33.11 -18.77
N LYS A 265 -17.09 -32.79 -17.49
CA LYS A 265 -18.41 -32.32 -17.04
C LYS A 265 -18.73 -30.93 -17.58
N ILE A 266 -17.76 -30.02 -17.61
CA ILE A 266 -17.95 -28.61 -18.04
C ILE A 266 -18.02 -28.50 -19.57
N GLY A 267 -17.16 -29.22 -20.30
CA GLY A 267 -17.04 -29.17 -21.76
C GLY A 267 -16.28 -27.94 -22.27
N TRP A 268 -16.02 -27.90 -23.58
CA TRP A 268 -15.43 -26.72 -24.25
C TRP A 268 -16.48 -25.68 -24.68
N GLU A 269 -17.72 -26.10 -24.89
CA GLU A 269 -18.79 -25.23 -25.37
C GLU A 269 -19.61 -24.62 -24.22
N PRO A 270 -20.10 -23.38 -24.35
CA PRO A 270 -21.12 -22.81 -23.48
C PRO A 270 -22.42 -23.63 -23.49
N LYS A 271 -23.01 -23.84 -22.33
CA LYS A 271 -24.30 -24.50 -22.14
C LYS A 271 -25.40 -23.48 -21.92
N LYS A 272 -26.60 -23.80 -22.42
CA LYS A 272 -27.78 -22.94 -22.25
C LYS A 272 -28.14 -22.79 -20.77
N GLY A 273 -28.10 -21.56 -20.26
CA GLY A 273 -28.45 -21.24 -18.87
C GLY A 273 -27.33 -21.49 -17.85
N GLU A 274 -26.08 -21.66 -18.29
CA GLU A 274 -24.94 -21.75 -17.37
C GLU A 274 -24.66 -20.44 -16.62
N SER A 275 -24.04 -20.54 -15.45
CA SER A 275 -23.64 -19.36 -14.69
C SER A 275 -22.35 -18.75 -15.26
N HIS A 276 -22.12 -17.47 -14.98
CA HIS A 276 -20.83 -16.83 -15.31
C HIS A 276 -19.64 -17.53 -14.64
N LEU A 277 -19.84 -18.10 -13.45
CA LEU A 277 -18.80 -18.87 -12.75
C LEU A 277 -18.44 -20.16 -13.49
N ASP A 278 -19.41 -20.84 -14.11
CA ASP A 278 -19.14 -22.03 -14.95
C ASP A 278 -18.30 -21.67 -16.17
N ALA A 279 -18.59 -20.52 -16.80
CA ALA A 279 -17.82 -20.01 -17.95
C ALA A 279 -16.38 -19.63 -17.57
N MET A 280 -16.18 -18.98 -16.42
CA MET A 280 -14.84 -18.74 -15.86
C MET A 280 -14.11 -20.05 -15.55
N LEU A 281 -14.80 -21.01 -14.93
CA LEU A 281 -14.23 -22.29 -14.52
C LEU A 281 -13.79 -23.14 -15.72
N ARG A 282 -14.54 -23.08 -16.82
CA ARG A 282 -14.16 -23.66 -18.12
C ARG A 282 -12.79 -23.15 -18.57
N GLY A 283 -12.59 -21.84 -18.57
CA GLY A 283 -11.32 -21.22 -18.94
C GLY A 283 -10.17 -21.70 -18.07
N GLU A 284 -10.36 -21.74 -16.74
CA GLU A 284 -9.34 -22.19 -15.79
C GLU A 284 -8.98 -23.67 -15.92
N VAL A 285 -9.97 -24.57 -15.98
CA VAL A 285 -9.71 -26.03 -16.00
C VAL A 285 -9.05 -26.50 -17.31
N TRP A 286 -9.44 -25.95 -18.46
CA TRP A 286 -8.78 -26.25 -19.73
C TRP A 286 -7.39 -25.61 -19.82
N THR A 287 -7.18 -24.44 -19.21
CA THR A 287 -5.83 -23.87 -19.06
C THR A 287 -4.95 -24.80 -18.21
N ALA A 288 -5.45 -25.32 -17.10
CA ALA A 288 -4.72 -26.25 -16.24
C ALA A 288 -4.33 -27.53 -16.98
N LEU A 289 -5.25 -28.15 -17.71
CA LEU A 289 -4.96 -29.34 -18.53
C LEU A 289 -3.91 -29.04 -19.62
N ALA A 290 -3.93 -27.85 -20.23
CA ALA A 290 -2.88 -27.44 -21.17
C ALA A 290 -1.52 -27.25 -20.47
N VAL A 291 -1.46 -26.60 -19.30
CA VAL A 291 -0.22 -26.42 -18.51
C VAL A 291 0.39 -27.77 -18.11
N PHE A 292 -0.42 -28.72 -17.62
CA PHE A 292 0.07 -30.05 -17.25
C PHE A 292 0.44 -30.93 -18.46
N GLY A 293 0.13 -30.52 -19.68
CA GLY A 293 0.57 -31.20 -20.91
C GLY A 293 -0.41 -32.23 -21.48
N TYR A 294 -1.70 -32.17 -21.16
CA TYR A 294 -2.70 -33.11 -21.67
C TYR A 294 -2.91 -32.93 -23.19
N ASP A 295 -2.26 -33.78 -23.99
CA ASP A 295 -2.20 -33.68 -25.46
C ASP A 295 -3.55 -33.45 -26.17
N PRO A 296 -4.68 -34.09 -25.81
CA PRO A 296 -5.98 -33.78 -26.41
C PRO A 296 -6.44 -32.34 -26.18
N ALA A 297 -6.16 -31.75 -25.01
CA ALA A 297 -6.43 -30.31 -24.78
C ALA A 297 -5.44 -29.42 -25.54
N LEU A 298 -4.18 -29.84 -25.70
CA LEU A 298 -3.20 -29.12 -26.52
C LEU A 298 -3.62 -29.08 -28.00
N LYS A 299 -4.09 -30.22 -28.54
CA LYS A 299 -4.60 -30.35 -29.91
C LYS A 299 -5.88 -29.57 -30.12
N GLU A 300 -6.86 -29.68 -29.24
CA GLU A 300 -8.13 -28.96 -29.36
C GLU A 300 -7.93 -27.44 -29.20
N GLY A 301 -7.16 -27.00 -28.19
CA GLY A 301 -6.79 -25.59 -28.04
C GLY A 301 -6.05 -25.05 -29.27
N SER A 302 -5.14 -25.84 -29.85
CA SER A 302 -4.49 -25.49 -31.13
C SER A 302 -5.51 -25.35 -32.26
N ARG A 303 -6.45 -26.29 -32.42
CA ARG A 303 -7.48 -26.26 -33.48
C ARG A 303 -8.36 -25.02 -33.37
N ARG A 304 -8.79 -24.66 -32.15
CA ARG A 304 -9.59 -23.45 -31.90
C ARG A 304 -8.79 -22.17 -32.16
N PHE A 305 -7.50 -22.16 -31.86
CA PHE A 305 -6.63 -21.03 -32.18
C PHE A 305 -6.45 -20.82 -33.69
N HIS A 306 -6.31 -21.89 -34.49
CA HIS A 306 -6.23 -21.78 -35.95
C HIS A 306 -7.52 -21.17 -36.52
N ALA A 307 -8.69 -21.67 -36.12
CA ALA A 307 -9.97 -21.08 -36.52
C ALA A 307 -10.11 -19.60 -36.10
N PHE A 308 -9.51 -19.19 -34.97
CA PHE A 308 -9.46 -17.79 -34.53
C PHE A 308 -8.44 -16.92 -35.28
N LEU A 309 -7.46 -17.52 -35.96
CA LEU A 309 -6.58 -16.83 -36.90
C LEU A 309 -7.26 -16.61 -38.26
N ASP A 310 -8.12 -17.54 -38.68
CA ASP A 310 -8.93 -17.43 -39.89
C ASP A 310 -10.12 -16.47 -39.72
N ASP A 311 -10.81 -16.53 -38.57
CA ASP A 311 -11.91 -15.65 -38.17
C ASP A 311 -11.79 -15.20 -36.71
N ARG A 312 -11.47 -13.92 -36.50
CA ARG A 312 -11.35 -13.27 -35.19
C ARG A 312 -12.65 -13.29 -34.36
N ASN A 313 -13.80 -13.46 -35.00
CA ASN A 313 -15.12 -13.50 -34.37
C ASN A 313 -15.67 -14.93 -34.23
N THR A 314 -14.87 -15.96 -34.52
CA THR A 314 -15.35 -17.35 -34.53
C THR A 314 -15.96 -17.73 -33.18
N PRO A 315 -17.20 -18.29 -33.14
CA PRO A 315 -17.82 -18.75 -31.89
C PRO A 315 -17.03 -19.91 -31.27
N LEU A 316 -16.17 -20.57 -32.06
CA LEU A 316 -15.37 -21.71 -31.62
C LEU A 316 -14.31 -21.33 -30.56
N LEU A 317 -13.90 -20.05 -30.48
CA LEU A 317 -12.97 -19.56 -29.46
C LEU A 317 -13.53 -18.34 -28.69
N HIS A 318 -14.53 -18.62 -27.86
CA HIS A 318 -15.11 -17.65 -26.92
C HIS A 318 -14.04 -16.99 -26.02
N PRO A 319 -14.14 -15.68 -25.70
CA PRO A 319 -13.15 -14.96 -24.89
C PRO A 319 -12.71 -15.63 -23.58
N ASP A 320 -13.62 -16.36 -22.91
CA ASP A 320 -13.33 -17.03 -21.64
C ASP A 320 -12.34 -18.21 -21.78
N ILE A 321 -12.30 -18.85 -22.95
CA ILE A 321 -11.41 -20.00 -23.23
C ILE A 321 -10.16 -19.63 -24.05
N ARG A 322 -10.02 -18.37 -24.48
CA ARG A 322 -8.86 -17.89 -25.26
C ARG A 322 -7.53 -18.20 -24.56
N LYS A 323 -7.44 -17.99 -23.25
CA LYS A 323 -6.22 -18.29 -22.48
C LYS A 323 -5.84 -19.78 -22.55
N ALA A 324 -6.81 -20.69 -22.47
CA ALA A 324 -6.55 -22.12 -22.59
C ALA A 324 -5.98 -22.48 -23.97
N ALA A 325 -6.53 -21.89 -25.05
CA ALA A 325 -6.01 -22.07 -26.40
C ALA A 325 -4.61 -21.45 -26.60
N TYR A 326 -4.34 -20.27 -26.04
CA TYR A 326 -3.05 -19.60 -26.17
C TYR A 326 -1.95 -20.37 -25.44
N VAL A 327 -2.21 -20.85 -24.22
CA VAL A 327 -1.30 -21.73 -23.47
C VAL A 327 -1.13 -23.07 -24.20
N ALA A 328 -2.21 -23.68 -24.70
CA ALA A 328 -2.16 -24.92 -25.46
C ALA A 328 -1.27 -24.85 -26.71
N VAL A 329 -1.33 -23.72 -27.42
CA VAL A 329 -0.46 -23.44 -28.57
C VAL A 329 0.98 -23.21 -28.13
N MET A 330 1.22 -22.37 -27.12
CA MET A 330 2.57 -22.08 -26.63
C MET A 330 3.28 -23.31 -26.06
N ARG A 331 2.57 -24.25 -25.41
CA ARG A 331 3.17 -25.53 -24.97
C ARG A 331 3.66 -26.44 -26.12
N ARG A 332 3.31 -26.13 -27.38
CA ARG A 332 3.78 -26.83 -28.58
C ARG A 332 4.76 -26.01 -29.43
N VAL A 333 5.14 -24.82 -28.99
CA VAL A 333 6.12 -23.97 -29.67
C VAL A 333 7.54 -24.43 -29.30
N SER A 334 8.41 -24.37 -30.30
CA SER A 334 9.86 -24.56 -30.18
C SER A 334 10.58 -23.66 -31.17
N ASN A 335 11.90 -23.57 -31.09
CA ASN A 335 12.70 -22.86 -32.10
C ASN A 335 12.52 -23.43 -33.53
N SER A 336 12.15 -24.71 -33.64
CA SER A 336 11.79 -25.38 -34.91
C SER A 336 10.31 -25.25 -35.30
N ASN A 337 9.43 -24.81 -34.40
CA ASN A 337 8.00 -24.61 -34.62
C ASN A 337 7.54 -23.30 -33.99
N ARG A 338 7.84 -22.19 -34.66
CA ARG A 338 7.60 -20.82 -34.16
C ARG A 338 6.18 -20.29 -34.39
N PHE A 339 5.34 -21.02 -35.16
CA PHE A 339 4.00 -20.60 -35.59
C PHE A 339 3.14 -20.02 -34.46
N GLY A 340 3.12 -20.67 -33.30
CA GLY A 340 2.28 -20.24 -32.17
C GLY A 340 2.70 -18.90 -31.56
N PHE A 341 4.02 -18.69 -31.43
CA PHE A 341 4.59 -17.48 -30.86
C PHE A 341 4.39 -16.28 -31.79
N GLU A 342 4.73 -16.44 -33.06
CA GLU A 342 4.59 -15.41 -34.09
C GLU A 342 3.13 -14.98 -34.27
N ASN A 343 2.20 -15.94 -34.25
CA ASN A 343 0.76 -15.63 -34.35
C ASN A 343 0.18 -15.01 -33.08
N LEU A 344 0.69 -15.33 -31.89
CA LEU A 344 0.26 -14.65 -30.66
C LEU A 344 0.81 -13.21 -30.57
N LEU A 345 2.07 -12.97 -30.98
CA LEU A 345 2.58 -11.61 -31.13
C LEU A 345 1.80 -10.82 -32.18
N ARG A 346 1.39 -11.46 -33.29
CA ARG A 346 0.47 -10.86 -34.26
C ARG A 346 -0.87 -10.46 -33.63
N VAL A 347 -1.51 -11.36 -32.87
CA VAL A 347 -2.75 -11.04 -32.11
C VAL A 347 -2.55 -9.86 -31.14
N TYR A 348 -1.42 -9.80 -30.43
CA TYR A 348 -1.09 -8.69 -29.52
C TYR A 348 -0.94 -7.35 -30.25
N ARG A 349 -0.31 -7.35 -31.43
CA ARG A 349 -0.07 -6.15 -32.25
C ARG A 349 -1.33 -5.68 -32.97
N GLU A 350 -2.20 -6.60 -33.41
CA GLU A 350 -3.44 -6.30 -34.13
C GLU A 350 -4.59 -5.86 -33.21
N THR A 351 -4.54 -6.12 -31.89
CA THR A 351 -5.68 -5.87 -30.99
C THR A 351 -5.54 -4.58 -30.17
N ASP A 352 -6.59 -3.77 -30.13
CA ASP A 352 -6.70 -2.63 -29.21
C ASP A 352 -7.25 -3.01 -27.82
N LEU A 353 -7.71 -4.27 -27.65
CA LEU A 353 -8.35 -4.72 -26.42
C LEU A 353 -7.31 -5.04 -25.34
N SER A 354 -7.21 -4.20 -24.30
CA SER A 354 -6.31 -4.39 -23.15
C SER A 354 -6.46 -5.77 -22.47
N GLN A 355 -7.68 -6.30 -22.37
CA GLN A 355 -7.91 -7.67 -21.87
C GLN A 355 -7.26 -8.73 -22.76
N GLU A 356 -7.26 -8.53 -24.08
CA GLU A 356 -6.69 -9.48 -25.04
C GLU A 356 -5.16 -9.43 -25.03
N LYS A 357 -4.58 -8.22 -24.96
CA LYS A 357 -3.14 -8.03 -24.69
C LYS A 357 -2.71 -8.73 -23.40
N THR A 358 -3.48 -8.58 -22.32
CA THR A 358 -3.26 -9.29 -21.04
C THR A 358 -3.30 -10.81 -21.18
N ARG A 359 -4.26 -11.36 -21.93
CA ARG A 359 -4.34 -12.81 -22.21
C ARG A 359 -3.09 -13.30 -22.96
N VAL A 360 -2.65 -12.57 -24.00
CA VAL A 360 -1.44 -12.92 -24.76
C VAL A 360 -0.19 -12.84 -23.88
N LEU A 361 0.07 -11.71 -23.22
CA LEU A 361 1.26 -11.53 -22.36
C LEU A 361 1.35 -12.64 -21.30
N SER A 362 0.25 -12.95 -20.61
CA SER A 362 0.20 -14.03 -19.60
C SER A 362 0.21 -15.46 -20.16
N SER A 363 0.40 -15.62 -21.47
CA SER A 363 0.50 -16.93 -22.17
C SER A 363 1.83 -17.10 -22.92
N LEU A 364 2.45 -16.03 -23.45
CA LEU A 364 3.69 -16.10 -24.24
C LEU A 364 4.81 -16.90 -23.55
N ALA A 365 5.04 -16.66 -22.27
CA ALA A 365 6.11 -17.33 -21.52
C ALA A 365 5.81 -18.79 -21.12
N SER A 366 4.68 -19.37 -21.57
CA SER A 366 4.30 -20.76 -21.26
C SER A 366 5.09 -21.81 -22.04
N SER A 367 5.82 -21.42 -23.10
CA SER A 367 6.64 -22.33 -23.92
C SER A 367 7.59 -23.18 -23.07
N PRO A 368 7.84 -24.45 -23.40
CA PRO A 368 8.90 -25.23 -22.79
C PRO A 368 10.29 -24.90 -23.35
N ASP A 369 10.37 -24.18 -24.48
CA ASP A 369 11.62 -23.90 -25.20
C ASP A 369 12.36 -22.67 -24.62
N PRO A 370 13.60 -22.84 -24.09
CA PRO A 370 14.42 -21.77 -23.53
C PRO A 370 14.61 -20.54 -24.43
N SER A 371 14.78 -20.72 -25.75
CA SER A 371 15.06 -19.58 -26.64
C SER A 371 13.83 -18.72 -26.87
N ILE A 372 12.66 -19.37 -26.97
CA ILE A 372 11.36 -18.71 -27.11
C ILE A 372 10.99 -17.95 -25.82
N ILE A 373 11.37 -18.49 -24.66
CA ILE A 373 11.15 -17.82 -23.37
C ILE A 373 12.02 -16.57 -23.25
N LEU A 374 13.30 -16.64 -23.65
CA LEU A 374 14.17 -15.48 -23.69
C LEU A 374 13.63 -14.38 -24.63
N GLU A 375 13.14 -14.77 -25.81
CA GLU A 375 12.51 -13.86 -26.76
C GLU A 375 11.21 -13.24 -26.21
N ALA A 376 10.37 -14.05 -25.56
CA ALA A 376 9.16 -13.58 -24.88
C ALA A 376 9.47 -12.59 -23.75
N LEU A 377 10.52 -12.83 -22.96
CA LEU A 377 10.97 -11.95 -21.88
C LEU A 377 11.55 -10.63 -22.42
N ASN A 378 12.41 -10.69 -23.45
CA ASN A 378 12.93 -9.51 -24.13
C ASN A 378 11.80 -8.63 -24.71
N PHE A 379 10.74 -9.26 -25.24
CA PHE A 379 9.56 -8.54 -25.72
C PHE A 379 8.88 -7.71 -24.61
N LEU A 380 8.90 -8.15 -23.34
CA LEU A 380 8.33 -7.40 -22.19
C LEU A 380 9.07 -6.08 -21.89
N LEU A 381 10.31 -5.93 -22.33
CA LEU A 381 11.12 -4.71 -22.20
C LEU A 381 11.10 -3.85 -23.48
N SER A 382 10.45 -4.32 -24.55
CA SER A 382 10.30 -3.56 -25.78
C SER A 382 9.32 -2.39 -25.59
N SER A 383 9.45 -1.37 -26.44
CA SER A 383 8.49 -0.25 -26.49
C SER A 383 7.08 -0.65 -26.93
N GLU A 384 6.86 -1.88 -27.39
CA GLU A 384 5.54 -2.42 -27.74
C GLU A 384 4.71 -2.82 -26.51
N VAL A 385 5.36 -3.02 -25.35
CA VAL A 385 4.72 -3.44 -24.10
C VAL A 385 4.63 -2.25 -23.15
N CYS A 386 3.40 -1.90 -22.76
CA CYS A 386 3.19 -0.86 -21.75
C CYS A 386 3.90 -1.27 -20.46
N THR A 387 4.70 -0.37 -19.87
CA THR A 387 5.60 -0.71 -18.76
C THR A 387 4.85 -1.34 -17.56
N GLN A 388 3.63 -0.90 -17.26
CA GLN A 388 2.79 -1.49 -16.21
C GLN A 388 2.39 -2.96 -16.46
N ASP A 389 2.35 -3.39 -17.72
CA ASP A 389 1.85 -4.70 -18.17
C ASP A 389 2.99 -5.73 -18.33
N ALA A 390 4.26 -5.30 -18.36
CA ALA A 390 5.42 -6.19 -18.45
C ALA A 390 5.41 -7.31 -17.38
N VAL A 391 4.92 -7.01 -16.17
CA VAL A 391 4.80 -8.00 -15.08
C VAL A 391 3.83 -9.15 -15.35
N LEU A 392 2.96 -9.04 -16.37
CA LEU A 392 2.00 -10.08 -16.76
C LEU A 392 2.67 -11.24 -17.52
N GLY A 393 3.79 -10.97 -18.21
CA GLY A 393 4.55 -11.98 -18.96
C GLY A 393 5.59 -12.75 -18.15
N LEU A 394 5.78 -12.41 -16.87
CA LEU A 394 6.76 -13.05 -16.00
C LEU A 394 6.33 -14.42 -15.46
N ALA A 395 5.14 -14.90 -15.85
CA ALA A 395 4.65 -16.25 -15.56
C ALA A 395 5.32 -17.27 -16.50
N VAL A 396 6.64 -17.41 -16.38
CA VAL A 396 7.44 -18.34 -17.18
C VAL A 396 7.12 -19.79 -16.84
N SER A 397 7.24 -20.67 -17.83
CA SER A 397 7.18 -22.11 -17.64
C SER A 397 8.27 -22.61 -16.69
N ARG A 398 8.12 -23.85 -16.16
CA ARG A 398 9.13 -24.46 -15.27
C ARG A 398 10.49 -24.50 -15.96
N GLU A 399 10.47 -24.88 -17.23
CA GLU A 399 11.63 -25.02 -18.12
C GLU A 399 12.35 -23.67 -18.36
N GLY A 400 11.61 -22.56 -18.29
CA GLY A 400 12.12 -21.19 -18.49
C GLY A 400 12.73 -20.49 -17.28
N ARG A 401 12.69 -21.07 -16.07
CA ARG A 401 13.05 -20.34 -14.84
C ARG A 401 14.52 -19.92 -14.78
N GLU A 402 15.45 -20.78 -15.18
CA GLU A 402 16.89 -20.43 -15.22
C GLU A 402 17.20 -19.37 -16.26
N ILE A 403 16.50 -19.40 -17.40
CA ILE A 403 16.56 -18.35 -18.41
C ILE A 403 16.02 -17.04 -17.85
N ALA A 404 14.87 -17.06 -17.18
CA ALA A 404 14.28 -15.89 -16.55
C ALA A 404 15.15 -15.29 -15.44
N TRP A 405 15.82 -16.13 -14.66
CA TRP A 405 16.78 -15.70 -13.63
C TRP A 405 18.03 -15.07 -14.24
N THR A 406 18.61 -15.70 -15.27
CA THR A 406 19.75 -15.17 -16.00
C THR A 406 19.40 -13.82 -16.64
N TRP A 407 18.31 -13.80 -17.40
CA TRP A 407 17.74 -12.60 -18.01
C TRP A 407 17.46 -11.47 -17.00
N LEU A 408 16.92 -11.78 -15.80
CA LEU A 408 16.67 -10.78 -14.76
C LEU A 408 17.95 -10.14 -14.26
N LYS A 409 19.03 -10.90 -14.10
CA LYS A 409 20.36 -10.37 -13.72
C LYS A 409 20.91 -9.50 -14.85
N ASP A 410 20.92 -10.01 -16.08
CA ASP A 410 21.49 -9.34 -17.24
C ASP A 410 20.78 -8.01 -17.56
N ASN A 411 19.49 -7.91 -17.26
CA ASN A 411 18.67 -6.71 -17.47
C ASN A 411 18.41 -5.91 -16.18
N TRP A 412 19.10 -6.21 -15.06
CA TRP A 412 18.76 -5.66 -13.75
C TRP A 412 18.87 -4.13 -13.69
N GLU A 413 19.89 -3.53 -14.29
CA GLU A 413 20.05 -2.06 -14.33
C GLU A 413 18.89 -1.40 -15.10
N HIS A 414 18.50 -1.96 -16.24
CA HIS A 414 17.36 -1.46 -17.00
C HIS A 414 16.05 -1.62 -16.21
N ILE A 415 15.82 -2.79 -15.62
CA ILE A 415 14.60 -3.09 -14.87
C ILE A 415 14.49 -2.21 -13.61
N SER A 416 15.58 -2.03 -12.86
CA SER A 416 15.60 -1.20 -11.65
C SER A 416 15.44 0.29 -11.98
N LYS A 417 16.02 0.78 -13.08
CA LYS A 417 15.84 2.16 -13.55
C LYS A 417 14.41 2.44 -14.03
N THR A 418 13.84 1.54 -14.84
CA THR A 418 12.49 1.73 -15.43
C THR A 418 11.36 1.46 -14.43
N TRP A 419 11.52 0.51 -13.49
CA TRP A 419 10.48 0.11 -12.53
C TRP A 419 10.84 0.37 -11.06
N GLY A 420 11.80 1.25 -10.76
CA GLY A 420 12.30 1.55 -9.41
C GLY A 420 11.26 1.99 -8.37
N SER A 421 10.03 2.33 -8.80
CA SER A 421 8.89 2.42 -7.89
C SER A 421 8.59 1.06 -7.24
N ARG A 422 8.67 1.01 -5.89
CA ARG A 422 8.73 -0.22 -5.08
C ARG A 422 7.59 -1.25 -5.28
N TYR A 423 6.55 -1.01 -6.09
CA TYR A 423 5.48 -1.98 -6.35
C TYR A 423 5.81 -2.99 -7.46
N LEU A 424 6.29 -2.52 -8.62
CA LEU A 424 6.46 -3.39 -9.79
C LEU A 424 7.77 -4.20 -9.73
N ILE A 425 8.88 -3.59 -9.30
CA ILE A 425 10.15 -4.32 -9.07
C ILE A 425 9.98 -5.50 -8.10
N ASN A 426 9.14 -5.36 -7.07
CA ASN A 426 8.81 -6.45 -6.16
C ASN A 426 8.11 -7.63 -6.85
N ARG A 427 7.36 -7.39 -7.94
CA ARG A 427 6.77 -8.47 -8.76
C ARG A 427 7.78 -9.12 -9.69
N PHE A 428 8.74 -8.37 -10.24
CA PHE A 428 9.85 -8.97 -11.00
C PHE A 428 10.60 -9.97 -10.12
N VAL A 429 11.03 -9.53 -8.93
CA VAL A 429 11.69 -10.39 -7.96
C VAL A 429 10.78 -11.55 -7.54
N SER A 430 9.55 -11.31 -7.06
CA SER A 430 8.71 -12.39 -6.50
C SER A 430 8.18 -13.41 -7.51
N SER A 431 8.22 -13.12 -8.81
CA SER A 431 7.73 -14.02 -9.86
C SER A 431 8.85 -14.93 -10.38
N ILE A 432 10.08 -14.41 -10.44
CA ILE A 432 11.28 -15.13 -10.92
C ILE A 432 12.00 -15.82 -9.75
N VAL A 433 12.16 -15.11 -8.63
CA VAL A 433 12.79 -15.60 -7.39
C VAL A 433 11.71 -16.00 -6.38
N SER A 434 11.65 -17.27 -5.98
CA SER A 434 10.80 -17.66 -4.86
C SER A 434 11.39 -17.09 -3.56
N PRO A 435 10.63 -16.32 -2.75
CA PRO A 435 11.12 -15.75 -1.49
C PRO A 435 11.11 -16.83 -0.38
N THR A 436 11.93 -16.78 0.67
CA THR A 436 12.48 -15.55 1.31
C THR A 436 13.78 -15.75 2.12
N GLU A 437 14.41 -16.93 2.12
CA GLU A 437 15.63 -17.19 2.93
C GLU A 437 16.88 -17.31 2.04
N ASP A 438 16.81 -18.03 0.92
CA ASP A 438 17.94 -18.20 -0.01
C ASP A 438 18.41 -16.89 -0.67
N LEU A 439 17.55 -15.88 -0.81
CA LEU A 439 17.95 -14.58 -1.39
C LEU A 439 19.03 -13.89 -0.55
N TRP A 440 18.89 -13.85 0.77
CA TRP A 440 19.87 -13.19 1.62
C TRP A 440 21.14 -14.04 1.79
N ALA A 441 21.01 -15.36 1.78
CA ALA A 441 22.14 -16.28 1.78
C ALA A 441 22.97 -16.18 0.48
N ALA A 442 22.32 -16.21 -0.69
CA ALA A 442 23.00 -16.10 -1.99
C ALA A 442 23.61 -14.71 -2.22
N LEU A 443 23.00 -13.64 -1.69
CA LEU A 443 23.61 -12.31 -1.72
C LEU A 443 24.80 -12.21 -0.75
N GLU A 444 24.74 -12.82 0.44
CA GLU A 444 25.86 -12.89 1.39
C GLU A 444 27.03 -13.72 0.83
N GLU A 445 26.75 -14.88 0.22
CA GLU A 445 27.73 -15.71 -0.48
C GLU A 445 28.36 -15.00 -1.68
N GLY A 446 27.53 -14.35 -2.53
CA GLY A 446 28.00 -13.67 -3.73
C GLY A 446 28.72 -12.33 -3.49
N SER A 447 28.56 -11.71 -2.31
CA SER A 447 29.22 -10.44 -1.96
C SER A 447 30.31 -10.55 -0.90
N GLY A 448 30.29 -11.59 -0.08
CA GLY A 448 31.12 -11.70 1.13
C GLY A 448 30.68 -10.78 2.29
N GLU A 449 29.63 -9.97 2.09
CA GLU A 449 29.10 -9.02 3.09
C GLU A 449 27.97 -9.65 3.93
N PRO A 450 27.77 -9.24 5.20
CA PRO A 450 26.81 -9.86 6.12
C PRO A 450 25.34 -9.45 5.83
N VAL A 451 24.88 -9.67 4.60
CA VAL A 451 23.57 -9.25 4.06
C VAL A 451 22.41 -9.83 4.87
N ASN A 452 22.47 -11.11 5.26
CA ASN A 452 21.44 -11.77 6.06
C ASN A 452 21.33 -11.14 7.45
N LYS A 453 22.46 -10.88 8.13
CA LYS A 453 22.49 -10.20 9.43
C LYS A 453 21.89 -8.78 9.32
N LEU A 454 22.30 -8.02 8.30
CA LEU A 454 21.80 -6.68 8.03
C LEU A 454 20.28 -6.71 7.76
N MET A 455 19.83 -7.47 6.75
CA MET A 455 18.44 -7.50 6.31
C MET A 455 17.49 -8.08 7.36
N ASN A 456 17.95 -8.98 8.23
CA ASN A 456 17.17 -9.41 9.39
C ASN A 456 16.85 -8.25 10.34
N SER A 457 17.81 -7.35 10.61
CA SER A 457 17.59 -6.18 11.46
C SER A 457 16.57 -5.20 10.83
N TRP A 458 16.49 -5.11 9.50
CA TRP A 458 15.52 -4.24 8.82
C TRP A 458 14.13 -4.85 8.64
N THR A 459 14.03 -6.17 8.45
CA THR A 459 12.77 -6.84 8.06
C THR A 459 11.97 -7.43 9.22
N LYS A 460 12.63 -7.79 10.34
CA LYS A 460 11.99 -8.52 11.46
C LYS A 460 11.39 -7.62 12.56
N GLN A 461 11.60 -6.31 12.50
CA GLN A 461 11.07 -5.33 13.48
C GLN A 461 10.23 -4.21 12.85
N LYS A 462 9.63 -3.36 13.69
CA LYS A 462 8.78 -2.23 13.29
C LYS A 462 9.60 -0.94 13.18
N GLY A 463 9.17 -0.01 12.31
CA GLY A 463 9.78 1.31 12.19
C GLY A 463 11.09 1.31 11.38
N TYR A 464 11.86 2.38 11.57
CA TYR A 464 13.20 2.61 10.99
C TYR A 464 13.98 3.54 11.94
N PRO A 465 15.32 3.62 11.84
CA PRO A 465 16.10 4.47 12.74
C PRO A 465 16.06 5.95 12.36
N VAL A 466 16.19 6.80 13.38
CA VAL A 466 16.86 8.09 13.26
C VAL A 466 18.28 7.94 13.80
N VAL A 467 19.26 8.43 13.05
CA VAL A 467 20.67 8.52 13.45
C VAL A 467 20.94 9.96 13.85
N SER A 468 21.20 10.20 15.12
CA SER A 468 21.71 11.47 15.60
C SER A 468 23.23 11.51 15.42
N VAL A 469 23.77 12.64 15.00
CA VAL A 469 25.22 12.87 14.88
C VAL A 469 25.61 14.17 15.57
N GLU A 470 26.60 14.08 16.45
CA GLU A 470 27.18 15.19 17.21
C GLU A 470 28.69 15.29 16.94
N ILE A 471 29.27 16.48 16.98
CA ILE A 471 30.72 16.70 16.90
C ILE A 471 31.31 17.11 18.27
N LYS A 472 32.29 16.33 18.75
CA LYS A 472 33.00 16.57 20.02
C LYS A 472 34.50 16.41 19.79
N ASP A 473 35.27 17.49 20.00
CA ASP A 473 36.74 17.49 19.88
C ASP A 473 37.27 16.77 18.61
N GLN A 474 36.72 17.12 17.45
CA GLN A 474 37.02 16.54 16.12
C GLN A 474 36.62 15.05 15.94
N THR A 475 35.81 14.51 16.84
CA THR A 475 35.21 13.17 16.75
C THR A 475 33.71 13.29 16.48
N LEU A 476 33.21 12.58 15.47
CA LEU A 476 31.78 12.39 15.27
C LEU A 476 31.28 11.28 16.19
N VAL A 477 30.21 11.56 16.92
CA VAL A 477 29.48 10.59 17.75
C VAL A 477 28.14 10.33 17.07
N PHE A 478 27.91 9.07 16.68
CA PHE A 478 26.66 8.63 16.08
C PHE A 478 25.83 7.91 17.15
N GLU A 479 24.53 8.18 17.26
CA GLU A 479 23.60 7.40 18.08
C GLU A 479 22.33 7.08 17.28
N GLN A 480 21.93 5.81 17.24
CA GLN A 480 20.66 5.40 16.62
C GLN A 480 19.54 5.20 17.65
N SER A 481 18.32 5.56 17.25
CA SER A 481 17.09 5.22 17.98
C SER A 481 15.90 5.03 17.03
N GLN A 482 14.81 4.38 17.47
CA GLN A 482 13.63 4.18 16.64
C GLN A 482 12.90 5.51 16.38
N PHE A 483 12.75 5.90 15.11
CA PHE A 483 11.97 7.08 14.74
C PHE A 483 10.46 6.78 14.83
N LEU A 484 9.74 7.55 15.65
CA LEU A 484 8.28 7.52 15.77
C LEU A 484 7.74 8.95 15.63
N SER A 485 6.75 9.14 14.76
CA SER A 485 6.14 10.46 14.48
C SER A 485 5.38 11.07 15.68
N SER A 486 5.19 10.31 16.75
CA SER A 486 4.66 10.75 18.05
C SER A 486 5.71 11.41 18.95
N GLY A 487 6.99 11.34 18.61
CA GLY A 487 8.11 11.80 19.45
C GLY A 487 8.50 10.85 20.58
N SER A 488 7.73 9.77 20.81
CA SER A 488 8.01 8.74 21.81
C SER A 488 9.24 7.89 21.44
N HIS A 489 10.01 7.46 22.45
CA HIS A 489 11.11 6.51 22.27
C HIS A 489 10.62 5.07 21.97
N GLY A 490 11.52 4.24 21.43
CA GLY A 490 11.28 2.82 21.23
C GLY A 490 12.58 2.05 21.00
N ASP A 491 12.59 0.77 21.38
CA ASP A 491 13.80 -0.05 21.59
C ASP A 491 14.33 -0.74 20.31
N GLY A 492 14.00 -0.20 19.14
CA GLY A 492 14.50 -0.74 17.87
C GLY A 492 15.98 -0.43 17.64
N GLN A 493 16.74 -1.40 17.16
CA GLN A 493 18.15 -1.26 16.79
C GLN A 493 18.43 -1.97 15.46
N TRP A 494 19.08 -1.29 14.54
CA TRP A 494 19.37 -1.76 13.18
C TRP A 494 20.88 -1.85 12.93
N ILE A 495 21.29 -2.61 11.94
CA ILE A 495 22.60 -2.43 11.30
C ILE A 495 22.41 -1.39 10.21
N VAL A 496 22.85 -0.16 10.46
CA VAL A 496 22.60 0.96 9.55
C VAL A 496 23.81 1.17 8.64
N PRO A 497 23.67 1.04 7.30
CA PRO A 497 24.71 1.43 6.37
C PRO A 497 24.79 2.96 6.32
N ILE A 498 25.76 3.53 7.01
CA ILE A 498 26.04 4.96 7.02
C ILE A 498 26.90 5.28 5.80
N THR A 499 26.36 6.08 4.89
CA THR A 499 27.14 6.80 3.88
C THR A 499 27.37 8.23 4.37
N LEU A 500 28.55 8.80 4.13
CA LEU A 500 28.83 10.21 4.44
C LEU A 500 29.79 10.84 3.42
N CYS A 501 29.66 12.16 3.22
CA CYS A 501 30.65 12.99 2.54
C CYS A 501 30.99 14.24 3.36
N CYS A 502 32.23 14.74 3.21
CA CYS A 502 32.82 15.75 4.09
C CYS A 502 33.65 16.76 3.29
N GLY A 503 33.27 18.05 3.31
CA GLY A 503 33.97 19.16 2.67
C GLY A 503 33.96 19.19 1.13
N SER A 504 33.90 18.02 0.49
CA SER A 504 33.64 17.82 -0.93
C SER A 504 32.55 16.74 -1.08
N TYR A 505 31.70 16.86 -2.11
CA TYR A 505 30.66 15.86 -2.37
C TYR A 505 31.29 14.51 -2.73
N ASP A 506 32.32 14.52 -3.60
CA ASP A 506 33.01 13.30 -4.06
C ASP A 506 33.80 12.55 -2.98
N ALA A 507 34.00 13.15 -1.80
CA ALA A 507 34.73 12.55 -0.68
C ALA A 507 33.83 11.60 0.14
N HIS A 508 33.34 10.53 -0.50
CA HIS A 508 32.46 9.54 0.12
C HIS A 508 33.22 8.58 1.06
N LYS A 509 32.66 8.27 2.23
CA LYS A 509 32.98 7.09 3.04
C LYS A 509 31.72 6.36 3.47
N ASN A 510 31.79 5.03 3.49
CA ASN A 510 30.71 4.15 3.93
C ASN A 510 31.18 3.30 5.12
N PHE A 511 30.31 3.04 6.09
CA PHE A 511 30.52 2.05 7.15
C PHE A 511 29.19 1.51 7.71
N LEU A 512 29.24 0.42 8.49
CA LEU A 512 28.06 -0.16 9.14
C LEU A 512 28.02 0.24 10.63
N LEU A 513 27.07 1.10 10.99
CA LEU A 513 26.72 1.37 12.40
C LEU A 513 25.96 0.15 12.93
N GLN A 514 26.64 -0.71 13.70
CA GLN A 514 26.10 -1.99 14.19
C GLN A 514 25.55 -1.88 15.61
N THR A 515 26.15 -1.04 16.45
CA THR A 515 25.73 -0.85 17.84
C THR A 515 24.81 0.37 17.98
N LYS A 516 24.32 0.63 19.20
CA LYS A 516 23.48 1.80 19.46
C LYS A 516 24.23 3.12 19.26
N SER A 517 25.54 3.16 19.54
CA SER A 517 26.37 4.35 19.35
C SER A 517 27.81 3.98 19.04
N GLU A 518 28.38 4.66 18.04
CA GLU A 518 29.76 4.48 17.60
C GLU A 518 30.40 5.86 17.35
N THR A 519 31.74 5.91 17.34
CA THR A 519 32.51 7.15 17.21
C THR A 519 33.52 7.06 16.09
N LEU A 520 33.78 8.17 15.40
CA LEU A 520 34.64 8.23 14.22
C LEU A 520 35.46 9.53 14.20
N ASN A 521 36.78 9.46 14.02
CA ASN A 521 37.63 10.65 14.04
C ASN A 521 37.61 11.37 12.68
N ILE A 522 37.30 12.67 12.64
CA ILE A 522 37.18 13.42 11.37
C ILE A 522 38.50 13.49 10.60
N LYS A 523 39.65 13.42 11.27
CA LYS A 523 40.98 13.43 10.62
C LYS A 523 41.24 12.19 9.77
N GLU A 524 40.52 11.09 9.97
CA GLU A 524 40.61 9.92 9.09
C GLU A 524 40.03 10.17 7.68
N PHE A 525 39.33 11.30 7.43
CA PHE A 525 38.64 11.59 6.16
C PHE A 525 39.12 12.82 5.43
N LEU A 526 39.99 13.62 6.05
CA LEU A 526 40.44 14.87 5.49
C LEU A 526 41.84 14.71 4.93
N SER A 527 41.99 14.94 3.63
CA SER A 527 43.32 15.19 3.07
C SER A 527 43.93 16.43 3.73
N ASP A 528 45.26 16.40 3.95
CA ASP A 528 46.05 17.40 4.71
C ASP A 528 45.92 18.87 4.26
N LYS A 529 45.18 19.15 3.17
CA LYS A 529 44.99 20.47 2.58
C LYS A 529 43.66 21.15 2.93
N SER A 530 42.80 20.53 3.75
CA SER A 530 41.49 21.08 4.12
C SER A 530 41.43 21.48 5.59
N ASN A 531 40.82 22.64 5.89
CA ASN A 531 40.75 23.17 7.25
C ASN A 531 39.74 22.38 8.10
N SER A 532 40.23 21.36 8.81
CA SER A 532 39.43 20.32 9.45
C SER A 532 38.35 20.77 10.42
N ALA A 533 38.51 21.96 11.01
CA ALA A 533 37.59 22.47 12.01
C ALA A 533 36.24 22.92 11.44
N SER A 534 36.13 23.23 10.14
CA SER A 534 34.95 23.91 9.55
C SER A 534 34.29 23.22 8.36
N ALA A 535 34.74 22.01 7.98
CA ALA A 535 34.14 21.27 6.86
C ALA A 535 32.68 20.88 7.17
N TRP A 536 31.81 20.98 6.16
CA TRP A 536 30.43 20.49 6.21
C TRP A 536 30.39 18.96 6.06
N ILE A 537 29.41 18.32 6.70
CA ILE A 537 29.32 16.86 6.78
C ILE A 537 27.89 16.43 6.51
N LYS A 538 27.69 15.63 5.46
CA LYS A 538 26.40 15.07 5.08
C LYS A 538 26.44 13.56 5.27
N LEU A 539 25.41 13.00 5.92
CA LEU A 539 25.18 11.57 6.16
C LEU A 539 23.97 11.15 5.30
N ASN A 540 23.85 9.86 4.98
CA ASN A 540 22.83 9.34 4.06
C ASN A 540 22.89 10.03 2.70
N VAL A 541 24.08 10.04 2.09
CA VAL A 541 24.35 10.62 0.77
C VAL A 541 23.40 10.03 -0.28
N ASP A 542 22.84 10.92 -1.11
CA ASP A 542 21.74 10.67 -2.06
C ASP A 542 20.50 9.98 -1.47
N GLN A 543 20.29 10.07 -0.15
CA GLN A 543 19.20 9.44 0.59
C GLN A 543 19.08 7.92 0.32
N ALA A 544 20.21 7.25 0.05
CA ALA A 544 20.24 5.84 -0.34
C ALA A 544 19.74 4.89 0.77
N GLY A 545 19.95 5.25 2.03
CA GLY A 545 19.54 4.51 3.22
C GLY A 545 18.14 4.88 3.71
N PHE A 546 17.42 3.88 4.25
CA PHE A 546 16.06 4.06 4.78
C PHE A 546 16.06 4.51 6.26
N TYR A 547 16.79 5.58 6.57
CA TYR A 547 16.87 6.18 7.90
C TYR A 547 16.83 7.70 7.81
N ARG A 548 16.52 8.37 8.93
CA ARG A 548 16.58 9.84 9.04
C ARG A 548 17.85 10.27 9.76
N VAL A 549 18.36 11.47 9.48
CA VAL A 549 19.51 12.05 10.17
C VAL A 549 19.09 13.25 11.01
N LYS A 550 19.51 13.27 12.28
CA LYS A 550 19.45 14.44 13.15
C LYS A 550 20.87 14.96 13.36
N TYR A 551 21.08 16.24 13.06
CA TYR A 551 22.33 16.94 13.29
C TYR A 551 22.26 17.74 14.60
N ASP A 552 23.40 17.92 15.26
CA ASP A 552 23.57 19.00 16.23
C ASP A 552 23.57 20.39 15.53
N GLU A 553 23.56 21.47 16.30
CA GLU A 553 23.44 22.83 15.75
C GLU A 553 24.72 23.30 15.03
N ASP A 554 25.91 22.76 15.32
CA ASP A 554 27.15 23.07 14.60
C ASP A 554 27.18 22.39 13.22
N LEU A 555 26.92 21.08 13.18
CA LEU A 555 26.80 20.33 11.93
C LEU A 555 25.63 20.85 11.07
N ALA A 556 24.50 21.23 11.68
CA ALA A 556 23.41 21.89 10.98
C ALA A 556 23.80 23.27 10.42
N ALA A 557 24.64 24.05 11.12
CA ALA A 557 25.15 25.33 10.60
C ALA A 557 26.04 25.14 9.38
N ARG A 558 26.95 24.14 9.41
CA ARG A 558 27.82 23.81 8.28
C ARG A 558 27.02 23.28 7.08
N LEU A 559 25.95 22.53 7.32
CA LEU A 559 25.04 22.08 6.26
C LEU A 559 24.25 23.23 5.60
N ARG A 560 23.83 24.24 6.35
CA ARG A 560 23.21 25.46 5.76
C ARG A 560 24.18 26.13 4.78
N TYR A 561 25.43 26.31 5.17
CA TYR A 561 26.48 26.82 4.28
C TYR A 561 26.66 25.95 3.02
N ALA A 562 26.62 24.61 3.14
CA ALA A 562 26.71 23.71 2.00
C ALA A 562 25.50 23.78 1.04
N ILE A 563 24.30 24.05 1.57
CA ILE A 563 23.07 24.26 0.80
C ILE A 563 23.14 25.61 0.07
N GLU A 564 23.51 26.69 0.77
CA GLU A 564 23.65 28.05 0.21
C GLU A 564 24.65 28.11 -0.94
N ASN A 565 25.74 27.35 -0.88
CA ASN A 565 26.77 27.27 -1.92
C ASN A 565 26.51 26.15 -2.95
N ASN A 566 25.35 25.47 -2.89
CA ASN A 566 24.95 24.39 -3.81
C ASN A 566 25.98 23.23 -3.91
N TYR A 567 26.64 22.88 -2.79
CA TYR A 567 27.63 21.79 -2.72
C TYR A 567 27.03 20.39 -2.56
N LEU A 568 25.70 20.28 -2.42
CA LEU A 568 24.98 19.03 -2.18
C LEU A 568 24.04 18.71 -3.35
N SER A 569 23.83 17.42 -3.66
CA SER A 569 22.88 17.01 -4.69
C SER A 569 21.44 17.43 -4.38
N ALA A 570 20.61 17.54 -5.43
CA ALA A 570 19.17 17.77 -5.32
C ALA A 570 18.49 16.82 -4.32
N THR A 571 18.82 15.53 -4.40
CA THR A 571 18.29 14.48 -3.53
C THR A 571 18.65 14.72 -2.07
N ASP A 572 19.87 15.18 -1.81
CA ASP A 572 20.34 15.48 -0.46
C ASP A 572 19.77 16.78 0.11
N ARG A 573 19.65 17.83 -0.70
CA ARG A 573 18.94 19.05 -0.31
C ARG A 573 17.47 18.77 0.00
N PHE A 574 16.80 17.92 -0.78
CA PHE A 574 15.44 17.44 -0.47
C PHE A 574 15.39 16.67 0.85
N GLY A 575 16.31 15.72 1.06
CA GLY A 575 16.32 14.82 2.21
C GLY A 575 16.57 15.52 3.54
N ILE A 576 17.53 16.44 3.59
CA ILE A 576 17.81 17.27 4.79
C ILE A 576 16.56 18.05 5.22
N LEU A 577 15.80 18.57 4.25
CA LEU A 577 14.56 19.31 4.49
C LEU A 577 13.41 18.40 4.96
N ASP A 578 13.22 17.22 4.38
CA ASP A 578 12.21 16.25 4.83
C ASP A 578 12.52 15.67 6.22
N ASP A 579 13.80 15.40 6.50
CA ASP A 579 14.27 14.95 7.82
C ASP A 579 14.02 16.02 8.89
N SER A 580 14.48 17.25 8.66
CA SER A 580 14.26 18.37 9.58
C SER A 580 12.77 18.65 9.82
N PHE A 581 11.94 18.60 8.76
CA PHE A 581 10.49 18.72 8.91
C PHE A 581 9.88 17.57 9.72
N ALA A 582 10.30 16.33 9.48
CA ALA A 582 9.81 15.17 10.21
C ALA A 582 10.25 15.16 11.68
N LEU A 583 11.48 15.60 11.98
CA LEU A 583 12.01 15.76 13.34
C LEU A 583 11.30 16.88 14.08
N CYS A 584 11.02 18.01 13.41
CA CYS A 584 10.21 19.11 13.94
C CYS A 584 8.79 18.63 14.30
N MET A 585 8.10 17.95 13.38
CA MET A 585 6.77 17.37 13.62
C MET A 585 6.76 16.31 14.73
N ALA A 586 7.86 15.56 14.89
CA ALA A 586 8.06 14.60 15.98
C ALA A 586 8.54 15.23 17.30
N ARG A 587 8.65 16.57 17.39
CA ARG A 587 9.17 17.31 18.56
C ARG A 587 10.62 16.98 18.95
N GLN A 588 11.40 16.41 18.03
CA GLN A 588 12.82 16.09 18.22
C GLN A 588 13.76 17.22 17.79
N GLN A 589 13.21 18.25 17.13
CA GLN A 589 13.87 19.48 16.68
C GLN A 589 12.89 20.66 16.79
N SER A 590 13.39 21.90 16.92
CA SER A 590 12.55 23.09 17.04
C SER A 590 12.04 23.60 15.69
N LEU A 591 10.90 24.32 15.67
CA LEU A 591 10.44 25.03 14.48
C LEU A 591 11.43 26.12 14.05
N THR A 592 12.12 26.76 15.00
CA THR A 592 13.19 27.73 14.73
C THR A 592 14.32 27.10 13.93
N SER A 593 14.85 25.95 14.36
CA SER A 593 15.92 25.23 13.65
C SER A 593 15.48 24.82 12.23
N LEU A 594 14.20 24.46 12.03
CA LEU A 594 13.64 24.19 10.70
C LEU A 594 13.54 25.45 9.83
N LEU A 595 13.03 26.57 10.36
CA LEU A 595 12.93 27.83 9.61
C LEU A 595 14.31 28.39 9.24
N THR A 596 15.28 28.32 10.15
CA THR A 596 16.68 28.67 9.89
C THR A 596 17.30 27.80 8.80
N LEU A 597 16.99 26.50 8.78
CA LEU A 597 17.38 25.61 7.67
C LEU A 597 16.70 26.01 6.35
N MET A 598 15.38 26.25 6.35
CA MET A 598 14.65 26.64 5.14
C MET A 598 15.19 27.94 4.52
N GLY A 599 15.73 28.86 5.34
CA GLY A 599 16.37 30.09 4.87
C GLY A 599 17.55 29.88 3.92
N ALA A 600 18.27 28.75 4.04
CA ALA A 600 19.39 28.39 3.17
C ALA A 600 18.98 28.09 1.72
N TYR A 601 17.70 27.79 1.48
CA TYR A 601 17.17 27.40 0.16
C TYR A 601 16.69 28.60 -0.69
N ARG A 602 17.05 29.84 -0.32
CA ARG A 602 16.56 31.07 -0.99
C ARG A 602 16.86 31.11 -2.49
N GLU A 603 17.95 30.49 -2.92
CA GLU A 603 18.39 30.46 -4.32
C GLU A 603 17.94 29.20 -5.09
N GLU A 604 17.19 28.30 -4.45
CA GLU A 604 16.81 27.01 -5.00
C GLU A 604 15.97 27.13 -6.29
N VAL A 605 16.30 26.28 -7.26
CA VAL A 605 15.68 26.20 -8.59
C VAL A 605 15.30 24.77 -8.97
N GLU A 606 15.75 23.76 -8.23
CA GLU A 606 15.43 22.37 -8.51
C GLU A 606 13.97 22.05 -8.19
N TYR A 607 13.22 21.52 -9.16
CA TYR A 607 11.78 21.30 -9.06
C TYR A 607 11.40 20.46 -7.83
N THR A 608 12.09 19.34 -7.60
CA THR A 608 11.74 18.43 -6.52
C THR A 608 11.99 19.02 -5.13
N VAL A 609 13.06 19.81 -4.97
CA VAL A 609 13.42 20.45 -3.70
C VAL A 609 12.47 21.61 -3.42
N LEU A 610 12.26 22.48 -4.40
CA LEU A 610 11.45 23.68 -4.25
C LEU A 610 9.95 23.35 -4.07
N SER A 611 9.42 22.33 -4.76
CA SER A 611 8.06 21.83 -4.53
C SER A 611 7.88 21.27 -3.11
N ASN A 612 8.91 20.59 -2.54
CA ASN A 612 8.88 20.16 -1.14
C ASN A 612 8.91 21.34 -0.17
N LEU A 613 9.75 22.35 -0.45
CA LEU A 613 9.84 23.59 0.34
C LEU A 613 8.51 24.36 0.36
N ILE A 614 7.82 24.44 -0.79
CA ILE A 614 6.46 24.98 -0.91
C ILE A 614 5.43 24.12 -0.13
N SER A 615 5.52 22.79 -0.25
CA SER A 615 4.65 21.86 0.50
C SER A 615 4.81 21.98 2.01
N ILE A 616 6.03 22.24 2.50
CA ILE A 616 6.33 22.45 3.92
C ILE A 616 5.91 23.85 4.36
N SER A 617 6.16 24.90 3.56
CA SER A 617 5.75 26.27 3.91
C SER A 617 4.24 26.41 4.05
N TYR A 618 3.42 25.79 3.20
CA TYR A 618 1.97 25.75 3.38
C TYR A 618 1.55 25.10 4.71
N LYS A 619 2.23 24.02 5.13
CA LYS A 619 1.95 23.35 6.42
C LYS A 619 2.33 24.26 7.58
N ILE A 620 3.50 24.91 7.51
CA ILE A 620 3.98 25.86 8.53
C ILE A 620 3.07 27.08 8.63
N VAL A 621 2.70 27.74 7.51
CA VAL A 621 1.77 28.88 7.53
C VAL A 621 0.41 28.48 8.10
N ARG A 622 -0.11 27.28 7.78
CA ARG A 622 -1.35 26.79 8.39
C ARG A 622 -1.23 26.59 9.89
N ILE A 623 -0.12 26.00 10.35
CA ILE A 623 0.20 25.74 11.76
C ILE A 623 0.40 27.06 12.52
N ALA A 624 1.23 27.97 12.02
CA ALA A 624 1.42 29.31 12.59
C ALA A 624 0.14 30.15 12.59
N ALA A 625 -0.71 30.03 11.56
CA ALA A 625 -2.00 30.72 11.51
C ALA A 625 -2.98 30.32 12.62
N ASP A 626 -2.88 29.09 13.12
CA ASP A 626 -3.77 28.52 14.15
C ASP A 626 -3.17 28.69 15.57
N ALA A 627 -1.85 28.53 15.75
CA ALA A 627 -1.20 28.83 17.02
C ALA A 627 -1.00 30.31 17.26
N THR A 628 -0.28 30.96 16.35
CA THR A 628 0.28 32.30 16.54
C THR A 628 -0.28 33.28 15.49
N PRO A 629 -1.60 33.60 15.50
CA PRO A 629 -2.25 34.45 14.49
C PRO A 629 -1.53 35.77 14.22
N ASP A 630 -0.95 36.40 15.24
CA ASP A 630 -0.22 37.67 15.13
C ASP A 630 1.10 37.54 14.34
N LEU A 631 1.62 36.31 14.20
CA LEU A 631 2.91 36.01 13.58
C LEU A 631 2.78 35.53 12.13
N VAL A 632 1.58 35.10 11.74
CA VAL A 632 1.31 34.49 10.44
C VAL A 632 1.76 35.37 9.28
N ASP A 633 1.60 36.69 9.37
CA ASP A 633 1.94 37.59 8.28
C ASP A 633 3.46 37.83 8.22
N TYR A 634 4.17 37.83 9.35
CA TYR A 634 5.64 37.76 9.36
C TYR A 634 6.15 36.43 8.76
N VAL A 635 5.49 35.31 9.06
CA VAL A 635 5.81 33.98 8.48
C VAL A 635 5.51 33.95 6.96
N LYS A 636 4.41 34.55 6.50
CA LYS A 636 4.13 34.75 5.06
C LYS A 636 5.22 35.60 4.41
N GLN A 637 5.61 36.73 5.02
CA GLN A 637 6.66 37.62 4.48
C GLN A 637 8.01 36.91 4.40
N PHE A 638 8.36 36.08 5.39
CA PHE A 638 9.53 35.19 5.31
C PHE A 638 9.45 34.30 4.06
N PHE A 639 8.33 33.61 3.84
CA PHE A 639 8.15 32.75 2.67
C PHE A 639 8.06 33.50 1.33
N ILE A 640 7.48 34.71 1.30
CA ILE A 640 7.55 35.59 0.12
C ILE A 640 9.01 35.89 -0.22
N SER A 641 9.81 36.31 0.77
CA SER A 641 11.23 36.59 0.56
C SER A 641 12.04 35.35 0.12
N LEU A 642 11.60 34.15 0.53
CA LEU A 642 12.24 32.88 0.20
C LEU A 642 11.96 32.47 -1.25
N PHE A 643 10.72 32.65 -1.72
CA PHE A 643 10.28 32.26 -3.07
C PHE A 643 10.46 33.36 -4.13
N GLN A 644 10.75 34.61 -3.73
CA GLN A 644 10.93 35.74 -4.63
C GLN A 644 12.06 35.51 -5.66
N CYS A 645 13.22 35.03 -5.23
CA CYS A 645 14.37 34.79 -6.12
C CYS A 645 14.02 33.77 -7.21
N SER A 646 13.41 32.64 -6.85
CA SER A 646 12.95 31.63 -7.81
C SER A 646 11.87 32.19 -8.76
N ALA A 647 10.97 33.05 -8.27
CA ALA A 647 9.95 33.69 -9.10
C ALA A 647 10.52 34.69 -10.12
N GLU A 648 11.53 35.48 -9.72
CA GLU A 648 12.27 36.38 -10.61
C GLU A 648 13.08 35.59 -11.65
N LYS A 649 13.72 34.49 -11.24
CA LYS A 649 14.43 33.56 -12.13
C LYS A 649 13.49 32.87 -13.14
N LEU A 650 12.26 32.50 -12.76
CA LEU A 650 11.31 31.78 -13.64
C LEU A 650 10.47 32.71 -14.52
N GLY A 651 10.03 33.86 -14.01
CA GLY A 651 9.15 34.80 -14.69
C GLY A 651 7.72 34.26 -14.94
N TRP A 652 6.85 35.09 -15.51
CA TRP A 652 5.49 34.68 -15.90
C TRP A 652 5.40 34.05 -17.29
N ASP A 653 6.33 34.41 -18.19
CA ASP A 653 6.30 34.02 -19.60
C ASP A 653 7.27 32.85 -19.87
N PRO A 654 6.89 31.88 -20.72
CA PRO A 654 7.78 30.82 -21.16
C PRO A 654 9.04 31.35 -21.83
N LYS A 655 10.20 30.80 -21.44
CA LYS A 655 11.51 31.13 -21.98
C LYS A 655 11.92 30.13 -23.06
N THR A 656 12.62 30.62 -24.09
CA THR A 656 13.12 29.79 -25.18
C THR A 656 14.06 28.70 -24.65
N GLY A 657 13.69 27.44 -24.84
CA GLY A 657 14.50 26.28 -24.41
C GLY A 657 14.32 25.86 -22.95
N GLU A 658 13.32 26.38 -22.23
CA GLU A 658 13.02 25.94 -20.86
C GLU A 658 12.54 24.47 -20.80
N SER A 659 12.78 23.83 -19.66
CA SER A 659 12.28 22.47 -19.43
C SER A 659 10.79 22.48 -19.01
N HIS A 660 10.12 21.34 -19.20
CA HIS A 660 8.77 21.16 -18.68
C HIS A 660 8.70 21.31 -17.14
N LEU A 661 9.78 20.96 -16.44
CA LEU A 661 9.87 21.11 -14.99
C LEU A 661 9.93 22.59 -14.57
N ASP A 662 10.63 23.45 -15.33
CA ASP A 662 10.65 24.89 -15.09
C ASP A 662 9.25 25.51 -15.25
N ALA A 663 8.51 25.10 -16.29
CA ALA A 663 7.13 25.54 -16.50
C ALA A 663 6.17 25.07 -15.39
N MET A 664 6.32 23.82 -14.90
CA MET A 664 5.59 23.35 -13.72
C MET A 664 5.97 24.16 -12.47
N LEU A 665 7.26 24.41 -12.27
CA LEU A 665 7.78 25.12 -11.10
C LEU A 665 7.30 26.56 -11.05
N ARG A 666 7.28 27.25 -12.21
CA ARG A 666 6.67 28.58 -12.37
C ARG A 666 5.26 28.61 -11.82
N GLY A 667 4.41 27.66 -12.24
CA GLY A 667 3.02 27.55 -11.78
C GLY A 667 2.92 27.36 -10.26
N GLU A 668 3.76 26.51 -9.68
CA GLU A 668 3.79 26.25 -8.23
C GLU A 668 4.28 27.45 -7.42
N VAL A 669 5.38 28.10 -7.82
CA VAL A 669 5.98 29.26 -7.15
C VAL A 669 5.05 30.48 -7.21
N LEU A 670 4.50 30.80 -8.38
CA LEU A 670 3.56 31.93 -8.52
C LEU A 670 2.27 31.68 -7.72
N ASN A 671 1.79 30.43 -7.65
CA ASN A 671 0.65 30.06 -6.81
C ASN A 671 0.97 30.20 -5.31
N ALA A 672 2.18 29.85 -4.87
CA ALA A 672 2.63 30.06 -3.50
C ALA A 672 2.68 31.55 -3.14
N LEU A 673 3.30 32.39 -3.98
CA LEU A 673 3.35 33.83 -3.79
C LEU A 673 1.95 34.48 -3.78
N ALA A 674 1.03 34.04 -4.64
CA ALA A 674 -0.35 34.49 -4.63
C ALA A 674 -1.07 34.14 -3.31
N LEU A 675 -0.89 32.91 -2.80
CA LEU A 675 -1.48 32.47 -1.52
C LEU A 675 -0.90 33.20 -0.31
N PHE A 676 0.41 33.51 -0.31
CA PHE A 676 1.04 34.28 0.77
C PHE A 676 0.77 35.79 0.68
N GLY A 677 0.25 36.28 -0.45
CA GLY A 677 -0.21 37.67 -0.59
C GLY A 677 0.82 38.62 -1.19
N HIS A 678 1.70 38.15 -2.07
CA HIS A 678 2.72 38.99 -2.71
C HIS A 678 2.08 39.95 -3.75
N ASP A 679 2.07 41.25 -3.46
CA ASP A 679 1.33 42.25 -4.25
C ASP A 679 1.71 42.33 -5.72
N LEU A 680 3.00 42.21 -6.07
CA LEU A 680 3.44 42.23 -7.47
C LEU A 680 2.88 41.02 -8.25
N THR A 681 2.93 39.82 -7.64
CA THR A 681 2.30 38.62 -8.21
C THR A 681 0.79 38.80 -8.34
N LEU A 682 0.11 39.35 -7.33
CA LEU A 682 -1.34 39.58 -7.37
C LEU A 682 -1.76 40.59 -8.45
N ASN A 683 -0.99 41.66 -8.65
CA ASN A 683 -1.24 42.67 -9.68
C ASN A 683 -1.05 42.11 -11.09
N GLU A 684 0.09 41.45 -11.36
CA GLU A 684 0.38 40.91 -12.69
C GLU A 684 -0.55 39.74 -13.05
N ALA A 685 -0.86 38.88 -12.08
CA ALA A 685 -1.89 37.86 -12.19
C ALA A 685 -3.25 38.44 -12.59
N SER A 686 -3.66 39.53 -11.92
CA SER A 686 -4.92 40.22 -12.23
C SER A 686 -4.91 40.75 -13.66
N ARG A 687 -3.83 41.41 -14.10
CA ARG A 687 -3.69 41.92 -15.47
C ARG A 687 -3.83 40.82 -16.52
N ARG A 688 -3.14 39.69 -16.33
CA ARG A 688 -3.19 38.53 -17.25
C ARG A 688 -4.54 37.84 -17.25
N PHE A 689 -5.22 37.78 -16.11
CA PHE A 689 -6.58 37.23 -16.02
C PHE A 689 -7.60 38.07 -16.81
N HIS A 690 -7.56 39.41 -16.73
CA HIS A 690 -8.47 40.25 -17.51
C HIS A 690 -8.22 40.07 -19.02
N ALA A 691 -6.96 40.09 -19.47
CA ALA A 691 -6.62 39.82 -20.87
C ALA A 691 -7.11 38.44 -21.37
N PHE A 692 -7.16 37.43 -20.49
CA PHE A 692 -7.70 36.10 -20.80
C PHE A 692 -9.24 36.04 -20.85
N LEU A 693 -9.94 36.97 -20.17
CA LEU A 693 -11.39 37.11 -20.32
C LEU A 693 -11.75 37.80 -21.64
N ASP A 694 -10.94 38.77 -22.08
CA ASP A 694 -11.10 39.45 -23.37
C ASP A 694 -10.74 38.53 -24.56
N ASP A 695 -9.62 37.80 -24.46
CA ASP A 695 -9.20 36.79 -25.43
C ASP A 695 -8.80 35.47 -24.74
N LYS A 696 -9.67 34.46 -24.85
CA LYS A 696 -9.46 33.11 -24.31
C LYS A 696 -8.25 32.37 -24.91
N ASN A 697 -7.74 32.82 -26.06
CA ASN A 697 -6.57 32.27 -26.72
C ASN A 697 -5.29 33.07 -26.45
N THR A 698 -5.34 34.09 -25.57
CA THR A 698 -4.19 34.96 -25.33
C THR A 698 -2.96 34.18 -24.85
N PRO A 699 -1.76 34.42 -25.41
CA PRO A 699 -0.53 33.81 -24.92
C PRO A 699 -0.12 34.37 -23.54
N LEU A 700 -0.78 35.43 -23.05
CA LEU A 700 -0.46 36.07 -21.76
C LEU A 700 -0.84 35.21 -20.53
N LEU A 701 -1.71 34.20 -20.68
CA LEU A 701 -2.09 33.30 -19.58
C LEU A 701 -2.09 31.81 -19.99
N PRO A 702 -0.89 31.21 -20.13
CA PRO A 702 -0.73 29.81 -20.49
C PRO A 702 -1.23 28.84 -19.39
N PRO A 703 -1.57 27.57 -19.72
CA PRO A 703 -2.27 26.66 -18.80
C PRO A 703 -1.54 26.29 -17.51
N ASP A 704 -0.22 26.41 -17.48
CA ASP A 704 0.66 26.24 -16.31
C ASP A 704 0.43 27.36 -15.26
N THR A 705 0.33 28.62 -15.71
CA THR A 705 0.18 29.79 -14.83
C THR A 705 -1.27 30.13 -14.48
N ARG A 706 -2.27 29.62 -15.24
CA ARG A 706 -3.72 29.85 -14.98
C ARG A 706 -4.12 29.65 -13.53
N LYS A 707 -3.61 28.63 -12.84
CA LYS A 707 -3.98 28.36 -11.44
C LYS A 707 -3.55 29.50 -10.52
N ALA A 708 -2.31 29.97 -10.66
CA ALA A 708 -1.79 31.09 -9.88
C ALA A 708 -2.62 32.37 -10.14
N ALA A 709 -3.01 32.62 -11.39
CA ALA A 709 -3.87 33.74 -11.73
C ALA A 709 -5.27 33.65 -11.11
N TYR A 710 -5.92 32.48 -11.20
CA TYR A 710 -7.25 32.27 -10.62
C TYR A 710 -7.23 32.40 -9.09
N VAL A 711 -6.21 31.87 -8.42
CA VAL A 711 -6.01 32.06 -6.98
C VAL A 711 -5.81 33.53 -6.66
N ALA A 712 -4.93 34.24 -7.37
CA ALA A 712 -4.61 35.64 -7.14
C ALA A 712 -5.81 36.58 -7.30
N VAL A 713 -6.66 36.39 -8.32
CA VAL A 713 -7.88 37.20 -8.46
C VAL A 713 -8.89 36.85 -7.37
N MET A 714 -9.05 35.57 -7.02
CA MET A 714 -9.91 35.18 -5.90
C MET A 714 -9.42 35.76 -4.56
N ARG A 715 -8.11 35.90 -4.32
CA ARG A 715 -7.57 36.61 -3.13
C ARG A 715 -8.07 38.05 -2.98
N ARG A 716 -8.57 38.67 -4.06
CA ARG A 716 -9.11 40.04 -4.10
C ARG A 716 -10.64 40.11 -4.21
N VAL A 717 -11.32 38.97 -4.40
CA VAL A 717 -12.79 38.92 -4.43
C VAL A 717 -13.34 39.11 -3.03
N SER A 718 -14.33 39.99 -2.91
CA SER A 718 -15.14 40.22 -1.72
C SER A 718 -16.62 40.23 -2.06
N ASN A 719 -17.49 40.21 -1.05
CA ASN A 719 -18.94 40.32 -1.25
C ASN A 719 -19.34 41.62 -1.99
N SER A 720 -18.54 42.68 -1.87
CA SER A 720 -18.70 43.95 -2.59
C SER A 720 -18.05 43.98 -3.98
N ASN A 721 -17.25 42.98 -4.36
CA ASN A 721 -16.61 42.88 -5.67
C ASN A 721 -16.50 41.41 -6.12
N LYS A 722 -17.55 40.93 -6.80
CA LYS A 722 -17.71 39.53 -7.24
C LYS A 722 -17.24 39.24 -8.66
N LEU A 723 -16.79 40.25 -9.41
CA LEU A 723 -16.58 40.15 -10.86
C LEU A 723 -15.67 38.97 -11.28
N ALA A 724 -14.55 38.76 -10.57
CA ALA A 724 -13.64 37.65 -10.90
C ALA A 724 -14.21 36.26 -10.50
N PHE A 725 -15.03 36.19 -9.45
CA PHE A 725 -15.73 34.97 -9.04
C PHE A 725 -16.80 34.57 -10.05
N GLU A 726 -17.64 35.53 -10.46
CA GLU A 726 -18.65 35.35 -11.51
C GLU A 726 -18.01 34.95 -12.84
N SER A 727 -16.88 35.57 -13.20
CA SER A 727 -16.11 35.22 -14.40
C SER A 727 -15.56 33.79 -14.35
N LEU A 728 -15.03 33.34 -13.20
CA LEU A 728 -14.56 31.96 -13.02
C LEU A 728 -15.70 30.94 -13.05
N LEU A 729 -16.85 31.24 -12.45
CA LEU A 729 -18.05 30.40 -12.56
C LEU A 729 -18.55 30.30 -14.00
N ARG A 730 -18.54 31.41 -14.76
CA ARG A 730 -18.87 31.42 -16.19
C ARG A 730 -17.92 30.53 -16.99
N LEU A 731 -16.61 30.67 -16.78
CA LEU A 731 -15.59 29.82 -17.43
C LEU A 731 -15.78 28.33 -17.09
N TYR A 732 -16.15 28.00 -15.85
CA TYR A 732 -16.44 26.62 -15.43
C TYR A 732 -17.65 26.02 -16.18
N LYS A 733 -18.70 26.82 -16.40
CA LYS A 733 -19.91 26.40 -17.13
C LYS A 733 -19.65 26.27 -18.64
N GLU A 734 -18.86 27.17 -19.22
CA GLU A 734 -18.56 27.21 -20.67
C GLU A 734 -17.49 26.22 -21.14
N THR A 735 -16.58 25.76 -20.27
CA THR A 735 -15.53 24.80 -20.67
C THR A 735 -16.00 23.36 -20.60
N ASP A 736 -15.57 22.51 -21.54
CA ASP A 736 -15.72 21.05 -21.47
C ASP A 736 -14.45 20.35 -20.94
N LEU A 737 -13.33 21.08 -20.81
CA LEU A 737 -12.06 20.51 -20.40
C LEU A 737 -12.04 20.20 -18.91
N SER A 738 -12.08 18.91 -18.55
CA SER A 738 -12.06 18.44 -17.15
C SER A 738 -10.91 19.03 -16.33
N GLN A 739 -9.70 19.15 -16.91
CA GLN A 739 -8.57 19.75 -16.21
C GLN A 739 -8.79 21.22 -15.86
N GLU A 740 -9.49 21.99 -16.72
CA GLU A 740 -9.80 23.39 -16.45
C GLU A 740 -10.89 23.53 -15.39
N LYS A 741 -11.91 22.65 -15.42
CA LYS A 741 -12.91 22.56 -14.34
C LYS A 741 -12.26 22.28 -12.99
N THR A 742 -11.38 21.28 -12.91
CA THR A 742 -10.62 20.98 -11.69
C THR A 742 -9.74 22.15 -11.24
N ARG A 743 -9.06 22.83 -12.19
CA ARG A 743 -8.24 24.01 -11.90
C ARG A 743 -9.07 25.12 -11.26
N ILE A 744 -10.20 25.50 -11.89
CA ILE A 744 -11.12 26.53 -11.40
C ILE A 744 -11.67 26.15 -10.02
N LEU A 745 -12.22 24.95 -9.85
CA LEU A 745 -12.74 24.49 -8.54
C LEU A 745 -11.67 24.62 -7.45
N SER A 746 -10.43 24.23 -7.73
CA SER A 746 -9.31 24.33 -6.78
C SER A 746 -8.81 25.75 -6.48
N SER A 747 -9.35 26.77 -7.16
CA SER A 747 -9.01 28.18 -6.99
C SER A 747 -10.16 29.00 -6.40
N LEU A 748 -11.42 28.65 -6.67
CA LEU A 748 -12.61 29.38 -6.18
C LEU A 748 -12.58 29.61 -4.65
N ALA A 749 -12.23 28.58 -3.88
CA ALA A 749 -12.19 28.69 -2.43
C ALA A 749 -10.98 29.49 -1.87
N SER A 750 -10.19 30.16 -2.72
CA SER A 750 -9.03 30.97 -2.29
C SER A 750 -9.38 32.38 -1.78
N SER A 751 -10.62 32.86 -1.98
CA SER A 751 -11.04 34.18 -1.49
C SER A 751 -10.95 34.29 0.04
N PRO A 752 -10.51 35.43 0.60
CA PRO A 752 -10.53 35.66 2.03
C PRO A 752 -11.92 36.04 2.56
N ASP A 753 -12.89 36.36 1.70
CA ASP A 753 -14.20 36.85 2.12
C ASP A 753 -15.14 35.70 2.54
N PRO A 754 -15.68 35.75 3.78
CA PRO A 754 -16.68 34.82 4.29
C PRO A 754 -17.81 34.46 3.32
N ASN A 755 -18.47 35.45 2.74
CA ASN A 755 -19.72 35.27 1.99
C ASN A 755 -19.44 34.57 0.65
N ILE A 756 -18.31 34.91 0.03
CA ILE A 756 -17.84 34.29 -1.20
C ILE A 756 -17.53 32.81 -0.97
N ILE A 757 -16.91 32.48 0.17
CA ILE A 757 -16.63 31.10 0.54
C ILE A 757 -17.92 30.31 0.81
N LEU A 758 -18.92 30.93 1.45
CA LEU A 758 -20.27 30.37 1.59
C LEU A 758 -20.89 30.03 0.23
N GLU A 759 -20.81 30.95 -0.73
CA GLU A 759 -21.33 30.78 -2.10
C GLU A 759 -20.60 29.68 -2.87
N VAL A 760 -19.26 29.60 -2.75
CA VAL A 760 -18.46 28.50 -3.32
C VAL A 760 -18.91 27.14 -2.77
N LEU A 761 -19.11 27.03 -1.45
CA LEU A 761 -19.45 25.77 -0.81
C LEU A 761 -20.87 25.29 -1.18
N ASN A 762 -21.82 26.23 -1.29
CA ASN A 762 -23.15 25.94 -1.82
C ASN A 762 -23.10 25.52 -3.31
N PHE A 763 -22.24 26.15 -4.12
CA PHE A 763 -22.02 25.76 -5.52
C PHE A 763 -21.45 24.34 -5.66
N LEU A 764 -20.53 23.92 -4.79
CA LEU A 764 -19.96 22.57 -4.77
C LEU A 764 -20.98 21.46 -4.44
N LEU A 765 -22.08 21.81 -3.76
CA LEU A 765 -23.19 20.89 -3.46
C LEU A 765 -24.33 20.94 -4.49
N SER A 766 -24.25 21.86 -5.47
CA SER A 766 -25.25 21.96 -6.54
C SER A 766 -25.12 20.80 -7.54
N SER A 767 -26.20 20.53 -8.29
CA SER A 767 -26.17 19.57 -9.40
C SER A 767 -25.29 20.00 -10.58
N GLU A 768 -24.76 21.24 -10.58
CA GLU A 768 -23.83 21.71 -11.61
C GLU A 768 -22.42 21.13 -11.45
N VAL A 769 -22.04 20.73 -10.23
CA VAL A 769 -20.74 20.13 -9.92
C VAL A 769 -20.90 18.62 -9.78
N ARG A 770 -20.08 17.84 -10.49
CA ARG A 770 -20.08 16.38 -10.35
C ARG A 770 -19.64 16.01 -8.92
N SER A 771 -20.35 15.09 -8.29
CA SER A 771 -20.11 14.68 -6.89
C SER A 771 -18.68 14.21 -6.60
N GLN A 772 -18.00 13.60 -7.58
CA GLN A 772 -16.59 13.22 -7.50
C GLN A 772 -15.61 14.40 -7.60
N ASP A 773 -16.00 15.51 -8.25
CA ASP A 773 -15.14 16.68 -8.49
C ASP A 773 -15.27 17.73 -7.37
N ALA A 774 -16.34 17.68 -6.57
CA ALA A 774 -16.57 18.59 -5.45
C ALA A 774 -15.41 18.65 -4.43
N VAL A 775 -14.66 17.54 -4.29
CA VAL A 775 -13.46 17.47 -3.43
C VAL A 775 -12.38 18.50 -3.79
N TYR A 776 -12.28 18.89 -5.07
CA TYR A 776 -11.28 19.87 -5.52
C TYR A 776 -11.58 21.28 -5.01
N GLY A 777 -12.86 21.60 -4.74
CA GLY A 777 -13.26 22.90 -4.18
C GLY A 777 -13.03 23.06 -2.68
N LEU A 778 -12.61 22.00 -1.98
CA LEU A 778 -12.31 22.05 -0.54
C LEU A 778 -10.91 22.64 -0.22
N ALA A 779 -10.22 23.19 -1.22
CA ALA A 779 -8.96 23.92 -1.08
C ALA A 779 -9.17 25.35 -0.54
N ILE A 780 -9.80 25.45 0.63
CA ILE A 780 -10.27 26.70 1.23
C ILE A 780 -9.10 27.56 1.76
N SER A 781 -9.19 28.88 1.54
CA SER A 781 -8.26 29.91 2.03
C SER A 781 -8.17 29.96 3.56
N ARG A 782 -7.17 30.66 4.11
CA ARG A 782 -7.04 30.81 5.58
C ARG A 782 -8.24 31.54 6.18
N GLU A 783 -8.59 32.68 5.63
CA GLU A 783 -9.60 33.59 6.17
C GLU A 783 -11.01 33.05 5.86
N GLY A 784 -11.13 32.42 4.70
CA GLY A 784 -12.22 31.52 4.36
C GLY A 784 -12.30 30.26 5.20
N ARG A 785 -11.25 29.85 5.97
CA ARG A 785 -11.37 28.73 6.90
C ARG A 785 -12.47 29.07 7.86
N GLU A 786 -12.34 30.09 8.71
CA GLU A 786 -13.38 30.41 9.71
C GLU A 786 -14.80 30.55 9.13
N THR A 787 -14.99 30.74 7.82
CA THR A 787 -16.32 30.68 7.19
C THR A 787 -16.73 29.35 6.55
N ALA A 788 -15.83 28.58 5.94
CA ALA A 788 -16.14 27.20 5.52
C ALA A 788 -16.26 26.28 6.74
N TRP A 789 -15.33 26.49 7.67
CA TRP A 789 -15.40 26.16 9.09
C TRP A 789 -16.76 26.66 9.57
N THR A 790 -17.17 27.96 9.66
CA THR A 790 -18.53 28.41 10.13
C THR A 790 -19.75 27.83 9.39
N TRP A 791 -19.68 27.58 8.10
CA TRP A 791 -20.71 26.87 7.32
C TRP A 791 -20.81 25.39 7.75
N LEU A 792 -19.71 24.84 8.25
CA LEU A 792 -19.62 23.58 8.99
C LEU A 792 -19.64 23.77 10.54
N LYS A 793 -19.70 25.02 11.06
CA LYS A 793 -18.93 25.67 12.18
C LYS A 793 -17.95 24.77 12.95
N PHE A 794 -16.68 25.14 13.15
CA PHE A 794 -15.67 24.16 13.60
C PHE A 794 -14.64 24.64 14.65
N ALA A 795 -14.71 25.86 15.22
CA ALA A 795 -13.55 26.41 15.96
C ALA A 795 -13.47 26.14 17.49
N SER A 796 -14.55 25.76 18.17
CA SER A 796 -14.65 25.77 19.64
C SER A 796 -15.23 24.48 20.22
N PHE A 797 -15.05 24.26 21.53
CA PHE A 797 -15.66 23.12 22.25
C PHE A 797 -17.20 23.11 22.13
N GLU A 798 -17.83 24.27 22.25
CA GLU A 798 -19.28 24.42 22.06
C GLU A 798 -19.71 24.01 20.67
N LYS A 799 -18.84 24.20 19.68
CA LYS A 799 -19.19 23.93 18.30
C LYS A 799 -18.85 22.51 17.82
N ALA A 800 -17.78 21.90 18.31
CA ALA A 800 -17.60 20.45 18.19
C ALA A 800 -18.89 19.72 18.64
N LYS A 801 -19.42 20.12 19.80
CA LYS A 801 -20.67 19.62 20.35
C LYS A 801 -21.89 19.87 19.44
N GLU A 802 -22.06 21.07 18.89
CA GLU A 802 -23.18 21.39 17.98
C GLU A 802 -23.17 20.51 16.69
N ILE A 803 -22.00 20.01 16.24
CA ILE A 803 -21.89 19.08 15.10
C ILE A 803 -22.12 17.63 15.51
N GLU A 804 -21.60 17.24 16.66
CA GLU A 804 -21.93 15.95 17.26
C GLU A 804 -23.45 15.81 17.38
N GLU A 805 -24.14 16.88 17.83
CA GLU A 805 -25.60 16.97 17.86
C GLU A 805 -26.22 17.02 16.45
N TYR A 806 -25.70 17.81 15.50
CA TYR A 806 -26.27 17.92 14.14
C TYR A 806 -26.17 16.62 13.32
N PHE A 807 -25.08 15.86 13.46
CA PHE A 807 -24.88 14.57 12.80
C PHE A 807 -25.32 13.35 13.63
N ALA A 808 -25.68 13.51 14.91
CA ALA A 808 -26.22 12.43 15.74
C ALA A 808 -27.40 11.70 15.07
N SER A 809 -28.22 12.41 14.30
CA SER A 809 -29.35 11.87 13.55
C SER A 809 -29.12 11.74 12.03
N ARG A 810 -27.90 12.03 11.52
CA ARG A 810 -27.60 12.14 10.08
C ARG A 810 -26.30 11.45 9.63
N SER A 811 -25.70 10.62 10.49
CA SER A 811 -24.42 9.97 10.21
C SER A 811 -24.51 8.88 9.13
N MET A 812 -23.55 8.85 8.21
CA MET A 812 -23.36 7.74 7.25
C MET A 812 -22.02 7.03 7.48
N PRO A 813 -21.96 5.67 7.39
CA PRO A 813 -20.74 4.91 7.72
C PRO A 813 -19.50 5.29 6.90
N SER A 814 -19.69 5.73 5.65
CA SER A 814 -18.62 6.14 4.73
C SER A 814 -17.87 7.40 5.18
N ILE A 815 -18.54 8.33 5.87
CA ILE A 815 -17.94 9.60 6.33
C ILE A 815 -17.59 9.58 7.83
N ALA A 816 -18.13 8.64 8.62
CA ALA A 816 -18.00 8.62 10.08
C ALA A 816 -16.54 8.71 10.58
N ARG A 817 -15.61 8.00 9.93
CA ARG A 817 -14.17 8.11 10.26
C ARG A 817 -13.61 9.50 9.98
N THR A 818 -13.98 10.11 8.86
CA THR A 818 -13.50 11.44 8.46
C THR A 818 -14.08 12.51 9.36
N LEU A 819 -15.38 12.46 9.66
CA LEU A 819 -16.06 13.37 10.60
C LEU A 819 -15.41 13.31 11.99
N LYS A 820 -15.15 12.10 12.51
CA LYS A 820 -14.47 11.88 13.78
C LYS A 820 -13.03 12.42 13.80
N GLN A 821 -12.27 12.22 12.71
CA GLN A 821 -10.92 12.80 12.58
C GLN A 821 -10.92 14.33 12.38
N SER A 822 -12.01 14.90 11.86
CA SER A 822 -12.24 16.34 11.85
C SER A 822 -12.54 16.85 13.26
N ILE A 823 -13.47 16.23 13.99
CA ILE A 823 -13.83 16.61 15.37
C ILE A 823 -12.61 16.51 16.33
N GLU A 824 -11.79 15.48 16.19
CA GLU A 824 -10.53 15.37 16.95
C GLU A 824 -9.56 16.53 16.60
N ARG A 825 -9.51 16.96 15.34
CA ARG A 825 -8.70 18.13 14.92
C ARG A 825 -9.21 19.43 15.53
N ILE A 826 -10.52 19.58 15.71
CA ILE A 826 -11.15 20.76 16.33
C ILE A 826 -10.66 20.91 17.76
N HIS A 827 -10.78 19.86 18.56
CA HIS A 827 -10.36 19.91 19.97
C HIS A 827 -8.86 20.22 20.08
N ILE A 828 -8.03 19.53 19.29
CA ILE A 828 -6.58 19.81 19.22
C ILE A 828 -6.30 21.28 18.85
N ASN A 829 -7.00 21.84 17.87
CA ASN A 829 -6.81 23.24 17.49
C ASN A 829 -7.32 24.22 18.57
N ALA A 830 -8.45 23.92 19.23
CA ALA A 830 -9.01 24.74 20.31
C ALA A 830 -8.11 24.73 21.56
N ASP A 831 -7.60 23.57 21.97
CA ASP A 831 -6.59 23.42 23.03
C ASP A 831 -5.34 24.25 22.72
N TRP A 832 -4.92 24.28 21.45
CA TRP A 832 -3.69 24.94 21.03
C TRP A 832 -3.84 26.47 20.93
N VAL A 833 -5.00 26.96 20.47
CA VAL A 833 -5.38 28.38 20.56
C VAL A 833 -5.39 28.82 22.03
N GLN A 834 -5.98 28.02 22.93
CA GLN A 834 -5.97 28.32 24.37
C GLN A 834 -4.54 28.29 24.94
N SER A 835 -3.67 27.39 24.48
CA SER A 835 -2.25 27.36 24.88
C SER A 835 -1.54 28.66 24.52
N VAL A 836 -1.69 29.16 23.29
CA VAL A 836 -0.95 30.36 22.85
C VAL A 836 -1.53 31.65 23.44
N GLN A 837 -2.85 31.73 23.66
CA GLN A 837 -3.47 32.87 24.37
C GLN A 837 -2.92 33.05 25.80
N ASN A 838 -2.28 32.03 26.38
CA ASN A 838 -1.65 32.08 27.70
C ASN A 838 -0.14 32.43 27.68
N GLU A 839 0.50 32.57 26.51
CA GLU A 839 1.94 32.87 26.39
C GLU A 839 2.25 34.38 26.51
N LYS A 840 2.57 34.82 27.73
CA LYS A 840 2.68 36.25 28.10
C LYS A 840 3.76 37.07 27.39
N HIS A 841 4.81 36.43 26.83
CA HIS A 841 5.97 37.12 26.24
C HIS A 841 6.11 36.95 24.72
N LEU A 842 5.22 36.18 24.09
CA LEU A 842 5.28 35.88 22.65
C LEU A 842 5.22 37.15 21.80
N ALA A 843 4.36 38.09 22.17
CA ALA A 843 4.21 39.38 21.49
C ALA A 843 5.43 40.30 21.63
N GLU A 844 6.24 40.14 22.68
CA GLU A 844 7.43 40.97 22.94
C GLU A 844 8.61 40.48 22.11
N ALA A 845 8.91 39.17 22.17
CA ALA A 845 9.97 38.54 21.40
C ALA A 845 9.84 38.78 19.88
N VAL A 846 8.61 38.85 19.38
CA VAL A 846 8.31 39.12 17.97
C VAL A 846 8.47 40.59 17.62
N LYS A 847 7.98 41.50 18.47
CA LYS A 847 8.15 42.95 18.23
C LYS A 847 9.63 43.33 18.21
N GLU A 848 10.45 42.71 19.06
CA GLU A 848 11.89 42.89 19.12
C GLU A 848 12.60 42.42 17.83
N LEU A 849 12.18 41.25 17.28
CA LEU A 849 12.66 40.75 15.99
C LEU A 849 12.22 41.62 14.80
N ALA A 850 11.03 42.22 14.86
CA ALA A 850 10.47 43.03 13.77
C ALA A 850 11.07 44.45 13.64
N HIS A 851 11.77 44.97 14.66
CA HIS A 851 12.22 46.38 14.72
C HIS A 851 13.73 46.60 14.77
N ARG A 852 14.55 45.54 14.64
CA ARG A 852 16.00 45.72 14.40
C ARG A 852 16.26 46.25 12.99
N LYS A 853 16.43 47.58 12.88
CA LYS A 853 17.22 48.17 11.80
C LYS A 853 18.71 47.87 12.07
N TYR A 854 19.41 47.48 11.02
CA TYR A 854 20.87 47.28 11.02
C TYR A 854 21.62 48.60 11.29
#